data_AF-A0A0G1E514-F1
#
_entry.id   AF-A0A0G1E514-F1
#
_cell.length_a   1.000
_cell.length_b   1.000
_cell.length_c   1.000
_cell.angle_alpha   90.00
_cell.angle_beta   90.00
_cell.angle_gamma   90.00
#
_symmetry.space_group_name_H-M   'P 1'
#
loop_
_entity.id
_entity.type
_entity.pdbx_description
1 polymer ?
#
loop_
_entity_poly.entity_id
_entity_poly.type
_entity_poly.pdbx_seq_one_letter_code
_entity_poly.pdbx_strand_id
1 'polypeptide(L)'
;MKKLILVAGVVLVMAAPLYLLTKNTAAEPVKDYNLVSPTVKVEAYRLARNGDIYQANAASATVISPSGLLLTNSHVVLDYQDDAYDVFAVCLSFKENEEPVCEYSAFLVGYDKYLDLALLQFVGLDNRGGSVPALPYLDYNFSGEATVGQPLDVYGYSDIGGKTLTRTRGQLSGFEDKNGVAYYKTDTDISGGNSGGTALDAEGNFIGVPTYIVSSYENLGYVLDIKAAVYFIEQYRDSQPTVNEQAYEILKVKKNVINDAKDDNVYTHPYYPKFSLAADENWQWDNISKTGLRLLYESNEGTKDITIEIQPLPFKTPQSYLDEAVRKLGLINEYLTDFKQEATTMAGQPATHISYNYYSQQLNAYIIPYGYAVFNIIYYVNLDQADQDLADINNVLETLTFKEPANDQPQVIETLAKSDPAFTIGRAGDWYILRNADPLKEDLIATYHNPADVVGEIDLSYQEIDDDFKAVDNAGYLDLMLKGHETLAGFKLINKNSALTIDNLSGWSLTYSYEGEESQEVRKVSTVFLRDGEHNYTIIYDDLLDNYNRYLNDFKQILLSFKNHGQPEDRIGRGRYDIGSLDYVFSDITYHRYEQAIANLADRGVAIGYGDGTFRPEKLISAAEVKSYLNKAFSESKRTQINRDGAGFLQGTTVTLADGLKALAESFELNLWQDKYNDAVDWKPYLDKGLAMNLLPAGLLEPQRELTRGEFTYMLYRLLESFELI
;
A
#
# COMPACT_ATOMS: atom_id res chain seq x y z
N MET A 1 69.00 19.65 -8.82
CA MET A 1 69.21 19.27 -7.41
C MET A 1 68.21 18.16 -7.11
N LYS A 2 68.62 16.89 -7.24
CA LYS A 2 69.03 15.97 -6.13
C LYS A 2 67.88 15.79 -5.12
N LYS A 3 67.12 14.68 -5.20
CA LYS A 3 67.31 13.36 -4.53
C LYS A 3 66.22 13.25 -3.42
N LEU A 4 65.50 12.16 -3.14
CA LEU A 4 65.74 10.70 -3.14
C LEU A 4 64.34 10.01 -2.95
N ILE A 5 63.82 9.10 -3.79
CA ILE A 5 63.95 7.61 -3.85
C ILE A 5 63.48 6.81 -2.61
N LEU A 6 62.42 6.00 -2.79
CA LEU A 6 62.30 4.53 -2.60
C LEU A 6 60.85 4.15 -3.01
N VAL A 7 60.50 3.42 -4.07
CA VAL A 7 60.78 2.03 -4.53
C VAL A 7 60.44 0.92 -3.52
N ALA A 8 59.21 0.40 -3.63
CA ALA A 8 58.82 -1.02 -3.58
C ALA A 8 57.35 -1.06 -4.10
N GLY A 9 56.94 -1.79 -5.14
CA GLY A 9 57.45 -3.04 -5.66
C GLY A 9 56.59 -4.22 -5.19
N VAL A 10 55.26 -4.19 -5.38
CA VAL A 10 54.42 -5.41 -5.42
C VAL A 10 53.29 -5.18 -6.41
N VAL A 11 53.30 -6.00 -7.46
CA VAL A 11 52.14 -6.32 -8.29
C VAL A 11 51.09 -6.93 -7.36
N LEU A 12 50.10 -6.14 -6.93
CA LEU A 12 48.87 -6.70 -6.39
C LEU A 12 47.99 -7.03 -7.59
N VAL A 13 48.21 -8.25 -8.09
CA VAL A 13 47.17 -9.06 -8.72
C VAL A 13 45.91 -8.81 -7.89
N MET A 14 44.90 -8.16 -8.48
CA MET A 14 43.56 -8.22 -7.95
C MET A 14 43.21 -9.71 -7.93
N ALA A 15 43.30 -10.30 -6.74
CA ALA A 15 42.62 -11.53 -6.44
C ALA A 15 41.13 -11.21 -6.49
N ALA A 16 40.57 -11.16 -7.70
CA ALA A 16 39.26 -11.74 -7.88
C ALA A 16 39.33 -13.15 -7.26
N PRO A 17 38.40 -13.54 -6.39
CA PRO A 17 38.29 -14.93 -6.00
C PRO A 17 38.32 -15.74 -7.29
N LEU A 18 39.32 -16.61 -7.37
CA LEU A 18 39.50 -17.59 -8.42
C LEU A 18 38.43 -18.67 -8.24
N TYR A 19 37.17 -18.27 -8.25
CA TYR A 19 35.99 -19.07 -8.55
C TYR A 19 35.46 -18.62 -9.92
N LEU A 20 36.37 -18.28 -10.83
CA LEU A 20 36.05 -18.29 -12.25
C LEU A 20 36.19 -19.73 -12.75
N LEU A 21 35.07 -20.21 -13.29
CA LEU A 21 35.04 -20.94 -14.54
C LEU A 21 35.64 -22.34 -14.51
N THR A 22 35.00 -23.23 -13.76
CA THR A 22 34.48 -24.41 -14.45
C THR A 22 33.01 -24.14 -14.76
N LYS A 23 32.74 -23.56 -15.93
CA LYS A 23 31.52 -23.93 -16.64
C LYS A 23 31.64 -25.44 -16.83
N ASN A 24 31.03 -26.21 -15.95
CA ASN A 24 30.30 -27.34 -16.47
C ASN A 24 29.16 -26.71 -17.27
N THR A 25 29.41 -26.48 -18.56
CA THR A 25 28.38 -26.80 -19.54
C THR A 25 28.17 -28.31 -19.45
N ALA A 26 27.66 -28.80 -18.32
CA ALA A 26 26.75 -29.90 -18.40
C ALA A 26 25.64 -29.31 -19.25
N ALA A 27 25.54 -29.75 -20.51
CA ALA A 27 24.30 -29.54 -21.23
C ALA A 27 23.20 -29.90 -20.23
N GLU A 28 22.25 -28.98 -19.98
CA GLU A 28 21.08 -29.32 -19.17
C GLU A 28 20.65 -30.73 -19.58
N PRO A 29 20.47 -31.67 -18.63
CA PRO A 29 20.03 -33.01 -18.98
C PRO A 29 18.83 -32.82 -19.90
N VAL A 30 18.92 -33.37 -21.12
CA VAL A 30 17.87 -33.20 -22.13
C VAL A 30 16.56 -33.55 -21.45
N LYS A 31 15.69 -32.56 -21.26
CA LYS A 31 14.37 -32.71 -20.67
C LYS A 31 13.61 -33.71 -21.54
N ASP A 32 13.47 -34.96 -21.08
CA ASP A 32 12.71 -35.97 -21.82
C ASP A 32 11.23 -35.71 -21.58
N TYR A 33 10.62 -34.97 -22.52
CA TYR A 33 9.21 -34.59 -22.45
C TYR A 33 8.26 -35.79 -22.42
N ASN A 34 8.70 -37.00 -22.80
CA ASN A 34 7.86 -38.21 -22.67
C ASN A 34 7.68 -38.65 -21.21
N LEU A 35 8.51 -38.16 -20.29
CA LEU A 35 8.42 -38.44 -18.85
C LEU A 35 7.57 -37.40 -18.10
N VAL A 36 7.09 -36.36 -18.80
CA VAL A 36 6.27 -35.32 -18.19
C VAL A 36 4.95 -35.91 -17.71
N SER A 37 4.59 -35.62 -16.46
CA SER A 37 3.25 -35.93 -15.97
C SER A 37 2.20 -35.13 -16.77
N PRO A 38 1.08 -35.75 -17.19
CA PRO A 38 -0.04 -35.01 -17.77
C PRO A 38 -0.70 -34.07 -16.76
N THR A 39 -0.40 -34.19 -15.46
CA THR A 39 -0.81 -33.24 -14.42
C THR A 39 0.26 -32.16 -14.23
N VAL A 40 -0.08 -30.92 -14.55
CA VAL A 40 0.84 -29.76 -14.53
C VAL A 40 0.41 -28.74 -13.49
N LYS A 41 1.35 -27.94 -12.99
CA LYS A 41 1.02 -26.80 -12.11
C LYS A 41 0.72 -25.60 -12.99
N VAL A 42 -0.29 -24.83 -12.61
CA VAL A 42 -0.63 -23.55 -13.25
C VAL A 42 -0.58 -22.45 -12.20
N GLU A 43 0.09 -21.36 -12.53
CA GLU A 43 0.10 -20.14 -11.73
C GLU A 43 -0.51 -19.00 -12.55
N ALA A 44 -1.54 -18.35 -12.02
CA ALA A 44 -2.25 -17.27 -12.69
C ALA A 44 -1.66 -15.91 -12.31
N TYR A 45 -1.42 -15.05 -13.30
CA TYR A 45 -0.82 -13.73 -13.12
C TYR A 45 -1.72 -12.63 -13.67
N ARG A 46 -1.78 -11.52 -12.94
CA ARG A 46 -2.45 -10.27 -13.35
C ARG A 46 -1.43 -9.20 -13.69
N LEU A 47 -1.72 -8.42 -14.73
CA LEU A 47 -1.00 -7.21 -15.11
C LEU A 47 -1.56 -6.01 -14.36
N ALA A 48 -0.78 -5.51 -13.39
CA ALA A 48 -1.15 -4.34 -12.63
C ALA A 48 -1.03 -3.05 -13.48
N ARG A 49 -1.75 -1.99 -13.09
CA ARG A 49 -1.73 -0.67 -13.77
C ARG A 49 -0.35 -0.01 -13.82
N ASN A 50 0.58 -0.43 -12.95
CA ASN A 50 1.97 0.04 -12.95
C ASN A 50 2.85 -0.66 -14.02
N GLY A 51 2.29 -1.63 -14.75
CA GLY A 51 2.99 -2.38 -15.79
C GLY A 51 3.93 -3.47 -15.27
N ASP A 52 3.74 -3.93 -14.04
CA ASP A 52 4.31 -5.19 -13.52
C ASP A 52 3.23 -6.26 -13.40
N ILE A 53 3.64 -7.50 -13.12
CA ILE A 53 2.71 -8.60 -12.84
C ILE A 53 2.89 -9.16 -11.43
N TYR A 54 1.80 -9.64 -10.85
CA TYR A 54 1.81 -10.40 -9.60
C TYR A 54 1.08 -11.74 -9.78
N GLN A 55 1.51 -12.74 -9.01
CA GLN A 55 0.86 -14.04 -8.97
C GLN A 55 -0.39 -13.92 -8.10
N ALA A 56 -1.56 -14.14 -8.68
CA ALA A 56 -2.84 -14.02 -7.98
C ALA A 56 -3.34 -15.36 -7.46
N ASN A 57 -3.05 -16.45 -8.18
CA ASN A 57 -3.53 -17.79 -7.82
C ASN A 57 -2.55 -18.87 -8.32
N ALA A 58 -2.66 -20.09 -7.76
CA ALA A 58 -1.96 -21.27 -8.25
C ALA A 58 -2.77 -22.54 -7.98
N ALA A 59 -2.77 -23.46 -8.94
CA ALA A 59 -3.48 -24.73 -8.83
C ALA A 59 -2.89 -25.77 -9.80
N SER A 60 -3.69 -26.79 -10.13
CA SER A 60 -3.34 -27.87 -11.04
C SER A 60 -4.10 -27.75 -12.36
N ALA A 61 -3.57 -28.39 -13.40
CA ALA A 61 -4.27 -28.61 -14.66
C ALA A 61 -3.92 -29.98 -15.24
N THR A 62 -4.78 -30.49 -16.11
CA THR A 62 -4.56 -31.74 -16.84
C THR A 62 -4.35 -31.46 -18.33
N VAL A 63 -3.27 -31.97 -18.92
CA VAL A 63 -3.05 -31.95 -20.38
C VAL A 63 -4.01 -32.94 -21.03
N ILE A 64 -4.87 -32.45 -21.92
CA ILE A 64 -5.94 -33.24 -22.56
C ILE A 64 -5.82 -33.34 -24.09
N SER A 65 -4.76 -32.78 -24.68
CA SER A 65 -4.50 -32.90 -26.11
C SER A 65 -2.99 -32.87 -26.44
N PRO A 66 -2.58 -33.44 -27.59
CA PRO A 66 -1.19 -33.32 -28.06
C PRO A 66 -0.81 -31.89 -28.47
N SER A 67 -1.80 -31.00 -28.67
CA SER A 67 -1.56 -29.56 -28.93
C SER A 67 -1.29 -28.77 -27.65
N GLY A 68 -1.33 -29.41 -26.48
CA GLY A 68 -1.13 -28.74 -25.19
C GLY A 68 -2.36 -27.99 -24.70
N LEU A 69 -3.56 -28.49 -24.98
CA LEU A 69 -4.78 -28.00 -24.36
C LEU A 69 -4.83 -28.50 -22.91
N LEU A 70 -4.99 -27.59 -21.96
CA LEU A 70 -5.00 -27.86 -20.52
C LEU A 70 -6.41 -27.63 -19.97
N LEU A 71 -6.91 -28.58 -19.19
CA LEU A 71 -8.18 -28.48 -18.45
C LEU A 71 -7.89 -28.14 -16.99
N THR A 72 -8.54 -27.12 -16.46
CA THR A 72 -8.47 -26.72 -15.04
C THR A 72 -9.84 -26.21 -14.57
N ASN A 73 -9.95 -25.70 -13.35
CA ASN A 73 -11.18 -25.07 -12.85
C ASN A 73 -11.30 -23.60 -13.25
N SER A 74 -12.53 -23.08 -13.29
CA SER A 74 -12.77 -21.67 -13.64
C SER A 74 -12.29 -20.72 -12.55
N HIS A 75 -12.43 -21.09 -11.27
CA HIS A 75 -11.95 -20.27 -10.15
C HIS A 75 -10.41 -20.16 -10.08
N VAL A 76 -9.68 -20.96 -10.85
CA VAL A 76 -8.22 -20.85 -10.98
C VAL A 76 -7.84 -19.72 -11.94
N VAL A 77 -8.68 -19.47 -12.95
CA VAL A 77 -8.38 -18.53 -14.05
C VAL A 77 -9.11 -17.18 -13.91
N LEU A 78 -9.99 -17.06 -12.93
CA LEU A 78 -10.78 -15.86 -12.65
C LEU A 78 -10.48 -15.32 -11.24
N ASP A 79 -10.67 -14.01 -11.05
CA ASP A 79 -10.64 -13.37 -9.74
C ASP A 79 -12.01 -13.37 -9.03
N TYR A 80 -12.10 -12.69 -7.89
CA TYR A 80 -13.35 -12.58 -7.11
C TYR A 80 -14.41 -11.70 -7.78
N GLN A 81 -14.03 -10.85 -8.74
CA GLN A 81 -14.92 -10.04 -9.58
C GLN A 81 -15.22 -10.75 -10.89
N ASP A 82 -14.87 -12.03 -10.97
CA ASP A 82 -15.27 -12.90 -12.06
C ASP A 82 -14.57 -12.53 -13.40
N ASP A 83 -13.47 -11.78 -13.32
CA ASP A 83 -12.58 -11.33 -14.40
C ASP A 83 -11.39 -12.27 -14.61
N ALA A 84 -11.02 -12.50 -15.87
CA ALA A 84 -9.91 -13.38 -16.21
C ALA A 84 -8.54 -12.79 -15.84
N TYR A 85 -7.62 -13.64 -15.41
CA TYR A 85 -6.20 -13.31 -15.32
C TYR A 85 -5.54 -13.21 -16.70
N ASP A 86 -4.46 -12.43 -16.79
CA ASP A 86 -3.87 -12.01 -18.05
C ASP A 86 -2.98 -13.08 -18.71
N VAL A 87 -2.27 -13.86 -17.90
CA VAL A 87 -1.34 -14.88 -18.38
C VAL A 87 -1.09 -15.96 -17.32
N PHE A 88 -0.75 -17.16 -17.76
CA PHE A 88 -0.56 -18.32 -16.89
C PHE A 88 0.85 -18.90 -17.05
N ALA A 89 1.60 -19.05 -15.97
CA ALA A 89 2.81 -19.86 -15.98
C ALA A 89 2.41 -21.34 -15.86
N VAL A 90 3.06 -22.19 -16.65
CA VAL A 90 2.87 -23.65 -16.63
C VAL A 90 4.16 -24.28 -16.14
N CYS A 91 4.05 -25.14 -15.11
CA CYS A 91 5.19 -25.87 -14.59
C CYS A 91 5.04 -27.38 -14.83
N LEU A 92 6.05 -27.97 -15.47
CA LEU A 92 6.04 -29.38 -15.86
C LEU A 92 6.85 -30.22 -14.88
N SER A 93 6.27 -31.32 -14.39
CA SER A 93 6.98 -32.31 -13.57
C SER A 93 7.59 -33.39 -14.46
N PHE A 94 8.92 -33.50 -14.47
CA PHE A 94 9.66 -34.56 -15.17
C PHE A 94 9.95 -35.77 -14.28
N LYS A 95 9.93 -35.58 -12.96
CA LYS A 95 10.01 -36.63 -11.94
C LYS A 95 9.04 -36.27 -10.81
N GLU A 96 8.39 -37.27 -10.22
CA GLU A 96 7.39 -37.06 -9.17
C GLU A 96 8.00 -36.50 -7.87
N ASN A 97 9.28 -36.77 -7.61
CA ASN A 97 9.98 -36.38 -6.39
C ASN A 97 10.84 -35.11 -6.54
N GLU A 98 10.66 -34.35 -7.63
CA GLU A 98 11.36 -33.09 -7.90
C GLU A 98 10.33 -31.97 -8.07
N GLU A 99 10.72 -30.72 -7.78
CA GLU A 99 9.87 -29.56 -8.05
C GLU A 99 9.60 -29.44 -9.57
N PRO A 100 8.40 -28.96 -9.97
CA PRO A 100 8.09 -28.78 -11.37
C PRO A 100 8.89 -27.62 -11.98
N VAL A 101 9.28 -27.77 -13.25
CA VAL A 101 10.03 -26.75 -14.00
C VAL A 101 9.06 -25.70 -14.54
N CYS A 102 9.06 -24.51 -13.94
CA CYS A 102 8.19 -23.37 -14.30
C CYS A 102 8.78 -22.49 -15.42
N GLU A 103 9.01 -23.08 -16.59
CA GLU A 103 9.62 -22.41 -17.75
C GLU A 103 8.65 -22.20 -18.92
N TYR A 104 7.35 -22.38 -18.70
CA TYR A 104 6.39 -22.38 -19.80
C TYR A 104 5.21 -21.49 -19.49
N SER A 105 4.39 -21.22 -20.49
CA SER A 105 3.20 -20.38 -20.35
C SER A 105 2.01 -20.92 -21.14
N ALA A 106 0.83 -20.46 -20.75
CA ALA A 106 -0.42 -20.70 -21.43
C ALA A 106 -1.32 -19.45 -21.42
N PHE A 107 -2.33 -19.47 -22.29
CA PHE A 107 -3.34 -18.42 -22.41
C PHE A 107 -4.74 -19.00 -22.27
N LEU A 108 -5.69 -18.19 -21.79
CA LEU A 108 -7.07 -18.63 -21.62
C LEU A 108 -7.76 -18.84 -22.96
N VAL A 109 -8.40 -20.00 -23.14
CA VAL A 109 -9.21 -20.33 -24.33
C VAL A 109 -10.69 -20.07 -24.07
N GLY A 110 -11.17 -20.45 -22.89
CA GLY A 110 -12.57 -20.30 -22.49
C GLY A 110 -12.82 -20.90 -21.12
N TYR A 111 -13.93 -20.52 -20.51
CA TYR A 111 -14.34 -21.02 -19.19
C TYR A 111 -15.86 -21.14 -19.10
N ASP A 112 -16.31 -21.93 -18.14
CA ASP A 112 -17.70 -22.08 -17.74
C ASP A 112 -17.75 -22.07 -16.20
N LYS A 113 -18.27 -20.98 -15.63
CA LYS A 113 -18.40 -20.79 -14.17
C LYS A 113 -19.38 -21.77 -13.53
N TYR A 114 -20.36 -22.24 -14.30
CA TYR A 114 -21.38 -23.14 -13.79
C TYR A 114 -20.85 -24.56 -13.62
N LEU A 115 -20.05 -25.02 -14.58
CA LEU A 115 -19.29 -26.27 -14.48
C LEU A 115 -18.05 -26.14 -13.61
N ASP A 116 -17.63 -24.92 -13.32
CA ASP A 116 -16.34 -24.57 -12.74
C ASP A 116 -15.16 -25.17 -13.54
N LEU A 117 -15.17 -24.98 -14.86
CA LEU A 117 -14.12 -25.47 -15.77
C LEU A 117 -13.53 -24.34 -16.61
N ALA A 118 -12.26 -24.49 -16.96
CA ALA A 118 -11.55 -23.61 -17.88
C ALA A 118 -10.58 -24.41 -18.77
N LEU A 119 -10.38 -23.90 -19.99
CA LEU A 119 -9.36 -24.38 -20.91
C LEU A 119 -8.26 -23.34 -21.06
N LEU A 120 -7.02 -23.79 -20.94
CA LEU A 120 -5.83 -23.01 -21.26
C LEU A 120 -5.11 -23.64 -22.46
N GLN A 121 -4.54 -22.83 -23.34
CA GLN A 121 -3.72 -23.27 -24.46
C GLN A 121 -2.25 -23.02 -24.15
N PHE A 122 -1.48 -24.10 -24.08
CA PHE A 122 -0.03 -24.05 -23.95
C PHE A 122 0.60 -23.34 -25.16
N VAL A 123 1.58 -22.47 -24.92
CA VAL A 123 2.24 -21.69 -25.98
C VAL A 123 3.10 -22.56 -26.89
N GLY A 124 3.58 -23.71 -26.42
CA GLY A 124 4.46 -24.60 -27.18
C GLY A 124 5.92 -24.14 -27.22
N LEU A 125 6.26 -23.09 -26.47
CA LEU A 125 7.62 -22.58 -26.29
C LEU A 125 7.96 -22.52 -24.80
N ASP A 126 9.24 -22.71 -24.47
CA ASP A 126 9.78 -22.29 -23.18
C ASP A 126 9.93 -20.75 -23.11
N ASN A 127 10.20 -20.23 -21.92
CA ASN A 127 10.36 -18.80 -21.67
C ASN A 127 11.60 -18.18 -22.34
N ARG A 128 12.48 -19.02 -22.91
CA ARG A 128 13.69 -18.63 -23.66
C ARG A 128 13.48 -18.74 -25.19
N GLY A 129 12.30 -19.17 -25.62
CA GLY A 129 11.91 -19.30 -27.03
C GLY A 129 12.24 -20.65 -27.67
N GLY A 130 12.66 -21.65 -26.90
CA GLY A 130 12.87 -23.02 -27.36
C GLY A 130 11.56 -23.73 -27.64
N SER A 131 11.48 -24.49 -28.74
CA SER A 131 10.28 -25.26 -29.08
C SER A 131 10.12 -26.47 -28.18
N VAL A 132 8.90 -26.66 -27.66
CA VAL A 132 8.52 -27.78 -26.80
C VAL A 132 7.83 -28.87 -27.64
N PRO A 133 8.27 -30.13 -27.57
CA PRO A 133 7.57 -31.26 -28.19
C PRO A 133 6.15 -31.46 -27.66
N ALA A 134 5.37 -32.32 -28.33
CA ALA A 134 4.06 -32.72 -27.82
C ALA A 134 4.18 -33.36 -26.44
N LEU A 135 3.34 -32.91 -25.49
CA LEU A 135 3.31 -33.41 -24.13
C LEU A 135 2.45 -34.70 -24.04
N PRO A 136 2.76 -35.61 -23.10
CA PRO A 136 1.82 -36.65 -22.68
C PRO A 136 0.48 -36.02 -22.27
N TYR A 137 -0.61 -36.67 -22.65
CA TYR A 137 -1.96 -36.17 -22.40
C TYR A 137 -2.90 -37.32 -22.03
N LEU A 138 -4.02 -36.97 -21.40
CA LEU A 138 -5.07 -37.89 -21.03
C LEU A 138 -6.29 -37.73 -21.93
N ASP A 139 -6.88 -38.85 -22.34
CA ASP A 139 -8.14 -38.84 -23.10
C ASP A 139 -9.30 -38.53 -22.17
N TYR A 140 -10.03 -37.45 -22.46
CA TYR A 140 -11.21 -37.03 -21.71
C TYR A 140 -12.49 -37.75 -22.18
N ASN A 141 -12.44 -38.54 -23.25
CA ASN A 141 -13.59 -39.30 -23.76
C ASN A 141 -13.79 -40.63 -23.02
N PHE A 142 -13.84 -40.57 -21.69
CA PHE A 142 -14.12 -41.75 -20.87
C PHE A 142 -15.60 -42.15 -20.98
N SER A 143 -15.86 -43.41 -21.33
CA SER A 143 -17.20 -43.97 -21.47
C SER A 143 -17.53 -45.05 -20.42
N GLY A 144 -16.68 -45.23 -19.41
CA GLY A 144 -16.91 -46.19 -18.34
C GLY A 144 -17.94 -45.70 -17.32
N GLU A 145 -18.41 -46.64 -16.49
CA GLU A 145 -19.30 -46.35 -15.38
C GLU A 145 -18.55 -46.48 -14.06
N ALA A 146 -18.51 -45.40 -13.31
CA ALA A 146 -17.92 -45.35 -11.98
C ALA A 146 -18.80 -46.09 -10.97
N THR A 147 -18.19 -46.76 -9.99
CA THR A 147 -18.89 -47.48 -8.91
C THR A 147 -18.36 -47.11 -7.53
N VAL A 148 -19.23 -47.13 -6.52
CA VAL A 148 -18.82 -46.89 -5.13
C VAL A 148 -17.85 -47.98 -4.67
N GLY A 149 -16.78 -47.58 -3.99
CA GLY A 149 -15.71 -48.44 -3.53
C GLY A 149 -14.62 -48.70 -4.57
N GLN A 150 -14.77 -48.20 -5.81
CA GLN A 150 -13.67 -48.29 -6.78
C GLN A 150 -12.49 -47.40 -6.33
N PRO A 151 -11.24 -47.86 -6.50
CA PRO A 151 -10.07 -47.04 -6.23
C PRO A 151 -10.07 -45.75 -7.06
N LEU A 152 -9.61 -44.66 -6.44
CA LEU A 152 -9.41 -43.37 -7.08
C LEU A 152 -7.99 -42.89 -6.76
N ASP A 153 -7.22 -42.58 -7.79
CA ASP A 153 -5.96 -41.86 -7.67
C ASP A 153 -6.17 -40.40 -8.06
N VAL A 154 -5.80 -39.46 -7.19
CA VAL A 154 -5.85 -38.02 -7.47
C VAL A 154 -4.42 -37.47 -7.53
N TYR A 155 -4.12 -36.74 -8.60
CA TYR A 155 -2.84 -36.06 -8.81
C TYR A 155 -3.06 -34.56 -8.82
N GLY A 156 -2.20 -33.83 -8.11
CA GLY A 156 -2.22 -32.36 -8.07
C GLY A 156 -1.08 -31.76 -7.24
N TYR A 157 -0.98 -30.44 -7.29
CA TYR A 157 0.00 -29.64 -6.53
C TYR A 157 -0.67 -29.12 -5.26
N SER A 158 -0.96 -30.06 -4.37
CA SER A 158 -1.65 -29.85 -3.10
C SER A 158 -0.81 -29.05 -2.09
N ASP A 159 -1.42 -28.10 -1.38
CA ASP A 159 -0.78 -27.35 -0.30
C ASP A 159 -0.23 -28.26 0.82
N ILE A 160 -0.87 -29.41 1.08
CA ILE A 160 -0.41 -30.39 2.08
C ILE A 160 0.67 -31.34 1.55
N GLY A 161 0.85 -31.38 0.22
CA GLY A 161 1.83 -32.22 -0.48
C GLY A 161 3.19 -31.56 -0.69
N GLY A 162 3.36 -30.30 -0.27
CA GLY A 162 4.56 -29.51 -0.52
C GLY A 162 4.61 -28.98 -1.96
N LYS A 163 5.82 -28.91 -2.54
CA LYS A 163 6.05 -28.25 -3.84
C LYS A 163 6.08 -29.21 -5.04
N THR A 164 6.07 -30.51 -4.78
CA THR A 164 6.14 -31.56 -5.82
C THR A 164 4.76 -32.06 -6.22
N LEU A 165 4.67 -32.72 -7.38
CA LEU A 165 3.44 -33.40 -7.77
C LEU A 165 3.07 -34.44 -6.70
N THR A 166 1.86 -34.33 -6.17
CA THR A 166 1.37 -35.22 -5.11
C THR A 166 0.32 -36.14 -5.67
N ARG A 167 0.45 -37.42 -5.32
CA ARG A 167 -0.54 -38.45 -5.60
C ARG A 167 -1.18 -38.91 -4.29
N THR A 168 -2.49 -38.74 -4.19
CA THR A 168 -3.30 -39.31 -3.11
C THR A 168 -4.18 -40.43 -3.65
N ARG A 169 -4.46 -41.42 -2.81
CA ARG A 169 -5.27 -42.58 -3.18
C ARG A 169 -6.34 -42.84 -2.14
N GLY A 170 -7.57 -42.96 -2.61
CA GLY A 170 -8.72 -43.38 -1.83
C GLY A 170 -9.66 -44.18 -2.70
N GLN A 171 -10.96 -43.96 -2.53
CA GLN A 171 -12.01 -44.62 -3.28
C GLN A 171 -13.18 -43.68 -3.54
N LEU A 172 -14.05 -44.04 -4.48
CA LEU A 172 -15.32 -43.36 -4.61
C LEU A 172 -16.26 -43.73 -3.47
N SER A 173 -16.70 -42.74 -2.71
CA SER A 173 -17.62 -42.87 -1.58
C SER A 173 -19.08 -42.68 -1.98
N GLY A 174 -19.34 -42.09 -3.15
CA GLY A 174 -20.69 -41.89 -3.66
C GLY A 174 -20.76 -40.96 -4.86
N PHE A 175 -21.99 -40.60 -5.22
CA PHE A 175 -22.30 -39.68 -6.30
C PHE A 175 -23.11 -38.51 -5.76
N GLU A 176 -22.98 -37.36 -6.39
CA GLU A 176 -23.81 -36.19 -6.12
C GLU A 176 -24.13 -35.49 -7.45
N ASP A 177 -25.38 -35.07 -7.60
CA ASP A 177 -25.79 -34.18 -8.68
C ASP A 177 -26.08 -32.83 -8.05
N LYS A 178 -25.33 -31.80 -8.48
CA LYS A 178 -25.59 -30.42 -8.10
C LYS A 178 -26.07 -29.67 -9.32
N ASN A 179 -27.37 -29.40 -9.35
CA ASN A 179 -28.03 -28.66 -10.43
C ASN A 179 -27.78 -29.28 -11.83
N GLY A 180 -27.76 -30.59 -11.96
CA GLY A 180 -27.51 -31.28 -13.22
C GLY A 180 -26.04 -31.42 -13.60
N VAL A 181 -25.11 -31.05 -12.72
CA VAL A 181 -23.68 -31.36 -12.85
C VAL A 181 -23.35 -32.53 -11.95
N ALA A 182 -22.80 -33.59 -12.55
CA ALA A 182 -22.46 -34.82 -11.86
C ALA A 182 -21.06 -34.73 -11.21
N TYR A 183 -21.01 -35.11 -9.94
CA TYR A 183 -19.79 -35.19 -9.14
C TYR A 183 -19.64 -36.57 -8.51
N TYR A 184 -18.40 -37.02 -8.41
CA TYR A 184 -18.00 -38.11 -7.54
C TYR A 184 -17.64 -37.57 -6.17
N LYS A 185 -18.13 -38.25 -5.13
CA LYS A 185 -17.67 -38.07 -3.75
C LYS A 185 -16.56 -39.06 -3.47
N THR A 186 -15.51 -38.62 -2.80
CA THR A 186 -14.37 -39.46 -2.46
C THR A 186 -13.87 -39.20 -1.05
N ASP A 187 -13.29 -40.22 -0.44
CA ASP A 187 -12.53 -40.17 0.81
C ASP A 187 -11.02 -39.94 0.55
N THR A 188 -10.64 -39.69 -0.70
CA THR A 188 -9.27 -39.31 -1.07
C THR A 188 -8.96 -37.92 -0.52
N ASP A 189 -7.75 -37.77 0.02
CA ASP A 189 -7.27 -36.47 0.49
C ASP A 189 -7.17 -35.47 -0.68
N ILE A 190 -7.99 -34.43 -0.62
CA ILE A 190 -8.02 -33.30 -1.54
C ILE A 190 -7.87 -32.02 -0.71
N SER A 191 -7.00 -31.10 -1.13
CA SER A 191 -6.79 -29.80 -0.49
C SER A 191 -6.74 -28.66 -1.51
N GLY A 192 -6.50 -27.43 -1.04
CA GLY A 192 -6.05 -26.33 -1.89
C GLY A 192 -4.88 -26.75 -2.78
N GLY A 193 -4.86 -26.27 -4.02
CA GLY A 193 -3.88 -26.61 -5.06
C GLY A 193 -4.23 -27.82 -5.95
N ASN A 194 -5.10 -28.74 -5.49
CA ASN A 194 -5.56 -29.87 -6.33
C ASN A 194 -6.60 -29.49 -7.39
N SER A 195 -7.27 -28.35 -7.24
CA SER A 195 -8.25 -27.83 -8.18
C SER A 195 -7.72 -27.88 -9.61
N GLY A 196 -8.45 -28.54 -10.51
CA GLY A 196 -8.11 -28.68 -11.92
C GLY A 196 -7.15 -29.83 -12.22
N GLY A 197 -6.70 -30.55 -11.19
CA GLY A 197 -5.82 -31.71 -11.31
C GLY A 197 -6.48 -32.91 -11.96
N THR A 198 -5.91 -34.08 -11.71
CA THR A 198 -6.29 -35.29 -12.44
C THR A 198 -6.83 -36.36 -11.49
N ALA A 199 -8.02 -36.91 -11.77
CA ALA A 199 -8.54 -38.08 -11.07
C ALA A 199 -8.60 -39.31 -12.01
N LEU A 200 -7.91 -40.38 -11.62
CA LEU A 200 -7.77 -41.61 -12.39
C LEU A 200 -8.43 -42.80 -11.68
N ASP A 201 -9.01 -43.71 -12.46
CA ASP A 201 -9.41 -45.03 -11.96
C ASP A 201 -8.21 -45.99 -11.84
N ALA A 202 -8.48 -47.23 -11.42
CA ALA A 202 -7.44 -48.25 -11.22
C ALA A 202 -6.72 -48.66 -12.51
N GLU A 203 -7.36 -48.44 -13.66
CA GLU A 203 -6.83 -48.72 -15.00
C GLU A 203 -6.06 -47.51 -15.58
N GLY A 204 -6.06 -46.38 -14.88
CA GLY A 204 -5.40 -45.14 -15.32
C GLY A 204 -6.23 -44.32 -16.31
N ASN A 205 -7.54 -44.58 -16.44
CA ASN A 205 -8.41 -43.74 -17.24
C ASN A 205 -8.71 -42.44 -16.51
N PHE A 206 -8.76 -41.33 -17.24
CA PHE A 206 -9.12 -40.03 -16.69
C PHE A 206 -10.63 -39.95 -16.49
N ILE A 207 -11.08 -40.01 -15.24
CA ILE A 207 -12.50 -40.10 -14.90
C ILE A 207 -13.06 -38.81 -14.30
N GLY A 208 -12.22 -37.85 -13.90
CA GLY A 208 -12.74 -36.58 -13.42
C GLY A 208 -11.71 -35.54 -12.98
N VAL A 209 -12.20 -34.35 -12.68
CA VAL A 209 -11.43 -33.17 -12.30
C VAL A 209 -11.69 -32.85 -10.83
N PRO A 210 -10.70 -32.88 -9.92
CA PRO A 210 -10.88 -32.40 -8.55
C PRO A 210 -11.33 -30.93 -8.54
N THR A 211 -12.39 -30.60 -7.81
CA THR A 211 -13.02 -29.27 -7.86
C THR A 211 -13.08 -28.59 -6.49
N TYR A 212 -13.69 -29.22 -5.48
CA TYR A 212 -13.86 -28.60 -4.17
C TYR A 212 -13.93 -29.63 -3.02
N ILE A 213 -13.76 -29.13 -1.80
CA ILE A 213 -14.00 -29.85 -0.55
C ILE A 213 -15.12 -29.17 0.24
N VAL A 214 -15.78 -29.91 1.13
CA VAL A 214 -16.74 -29.31 2.07
C VAL A 214 -16.08 -29.22 3.44
N SER A 215 -15.65 -28.02 3.81
CA SER A 215 -14.83 -27.74 5.00
C SER A 215 -15.47 -28.14 6.35
N SER A 216 -16.79 -28.35 6.41
CA SER A 216 -17.47 -28.83 7.60
C SER A 216 -17.38 -30.35 7.83
N TYR A 217 -16.84 -31.11 6.87
CA TYR A 217 -16.66 -32.56 6.96
C TYR A 217 -15.18 -32.90 6.79
N GLU A 218 -14.58 -33.56 7.79
CA GLU A 218 -13.23 -34.11 7.65
C GLU A 218 -13.25 -35.19 6.54
N ASN A 219 -12.48 -34.96 5.47
CA ASN A 219 -12.17 -35.90 4.38
C ASN A 219 -13.30 -36.29 3.41
N LEU A 220 -14.17 -35.35 2.99
CA LEU A 220 -15.08 -35.56 1.84
C LEU A 220 -14.74 -34.61 0.67
N GLY A 221 -14.08 -35.17 -0.35
CA GLY A 221 -13.70 -34.48 -1.57
C GLY A 221 -14.69 -34.67 -2.71
N TYR A 222 -14.72 -33.70 -3.63
CA TYR A 222 -15.58 -33.70 -4.81
C TYR A 222 -14.77 -33.60 -6.09
N VAL A 223 -15.05 -34.52 -7.01
CA VAL A 223 -14.43 -34.60 -8.33
C VAL A 223 -15.54 -34.49 -9.37
N LEU A 224 -15.46 -33.50 -10.26
CA LEU A 224 -16.39 -33.37 -11.38
C LEU A 224 -16.21 -34.56 -12.33
N ASP A 225 -17.31 -35.24 -12.68
CA ASP A 225 -17.29 -36.35 -13.65
C ASP A 225 -16.83 -35.82 -15.01
N ILE A 226 -15.78 -36.41 -15.60
CA ILE A 226 -15.23 -35.97 -16.88
C ILE A 226 -16.29 -35.96 -18.00
N LYS A 227 -17.32 -36.80 -17.91
CA LYS A 227 -18.46 -36.82 -18.85
C LYS A 227 -19.20 -35.49 -18.88
N ALA A 228 -19.26 -34.76 -17.77
CA ALA A 228 -19.85 -33.42 -17.71
C ALA A 228 -18.98 -32.36 -18.41
N ALA A 229 -17.66 -32.58 -18.50
CA ALA A 229 -16.73 -31.66 -19.14
C ALA A 229 -16.69 -31.80 -20.68
N VAL A 230 -17.06 -32.96 -21.24
CA VAL A 230 -16.91 -33.24 -22.69
C VAL A 230 -17.55 -32.17 -23.57
N TYR A 231 -18.80 -31.78 -23.28
CA TYR A 231 -19.49 -30.77 -24.09
C TYR A 231 -18.77 -29.40 -24.05
N PHE A 232 -18.33 -28.99 -22.86
CA PHE A 232 -17.55 -27.77 -22.68
C PHE A 232 -16.22 -27.84 -23.44
N ILE A 233 -15.48 -28.95 -23.33
CA ILE A 233 -14.21 -29.15 -24.02
C ILE A 233 -14.39 -29.05 -25.53
N GLU A 234 -15.35 -29.79 -26.10
CA GLU A 234 -15.60 -29.78 -27.56
C GLU A 234 -16.09 -28.41 -28.05
N GLN A 235 -16.82 -27.66 -27.23
CA GLN A 235 -17.27 -26.32 -27.58
C GLN A 235 -16.10 -25.34 -27.72
N TYR A 236 -15.10 -25.40 -26.84
CA TYR A 236 -14.05 -24.38 -26.74
C TYR A 236 -12.69 -24.80 -27.32
N ARG A 237 -12.42 -26.10 -27.53
CA ARG A 237 -11.09 -26.62 -27.96
C ARG A 237 -10.50 -25.96 -29.21
N ASP A 238 -11.33 -25.46 -30.13
CA ASP A 238 -10.91 -24.84 -31.38
C ASP A 238 -10.98 -23.30 -31.33
N SER A 239 -11.33 -22.73 -30.17
CA SER A 239 -11.38 -21.28 -29.96
C SER A 239 -9.97 -20.69 -29.91
N GLN A 240 -9.85 -19.43 -30.32
CA GLN A 240 -8.59 -18.72 -30.21
C GLN A 240 -8.37 -18.29 -28.75
N PRO A 241 -7.15 -18.46 -28.21
CA PRO A 241 -6.84 -17.99 -26.87
C PRO A 241 -6.85 -16.46 -26.79
N THR A 242 -7.27 -15.94 -25.64
CA THR A 242 -7.12 -14.53 -25.26
C THR A 242 -5.67 -14.29 -24.84
N VAL A 243 -4.95 -13.50 -25.63
CA VAL A 243 -3.52 -13.23 -25.43
C VAL A 243 -3.31 -11.81 -24.91
N ASN A 244 -2.67 -11.69 -23.74
CA ASN A 244 -2.08 -10.44 -23.27
C ASN A 244 -0.55 -10.47 -23.50
N GLU A 245 -0.09 -9.92 -24.62
CA GLU A 245 1.34 -9.93 -25.00
C GLU A 245 2.22 -9.21 -23.96
N GLN A 246 1.74 -8.10 -23.40
CA GLN A 246 2.49 -7.34 -22.40
C GLN A 246 2.73 -8.17 -21.14
N ALA A 247 1.69 -8.79 -20.60
CA ALA A 247 1.79 -9.65 -19.42
C ALA A 247 2.72 -10.85 -19.69
N TYR A 248 2.63 -11.45 -20.89
CA TYR A 248 3.46 -12.58 -21.30
C TYR A 248 4.96 -12.23 -21.35
N GLU A 249 5.33 -11.11 -21.95
CA GLU A 249 6.74 -10.70 -22.01
C GLU A 249 7.32 -10.41 -20.61
N ILE A 250 6.53 -9.78 -19.73
CA ILE A 250 6.94 -9.53 -18.34
C ILE A 250 7.11 -10.84 -17.58
N LEU A 251 6.17 -11.79 -17.74
CA LEU A 251 6.22 -13.09 -17.09
C LEU A 251 7.47 -13.89 -17.46
N LYS A 252 7.81 -13.94 -18.76
CA LYS A 252 9.02 -14.62 -19.22
C LYS A 252 10.28 -14.06 -18.56
N VAL A 253 10.43 -12.74 -18.56
CA VAL A 253 11.59 -12.08 -17.93
C VAL A 253 11.65 -12.42 -16.44
N LYS A 254 10.52 -12.30 -15.73
CA LYS A 254 10.43 -12.58 -14.29
C LYS A 254 10.77 -14.03 -13.97
N LYS A 255 10.23 -15.00 -14.72
CA LYS A 255 10.51 -16.43 -14.54
C LYS A 255 11.94 -16.81 -14.89
N ASN A 256 12.50 -16.27 -15.97
CA ASN A 256 13.90 -16.53 -16.34
C ASN A 256 14.85 -16.04 -15.25
N VAL A 257 14.61 -14.86 -14.66
CA VAL A 257 15.41 -14.36 -13.53
C VAL A 257 15.35 -15.30 -12.31
N ILE A 258 14.16 -15.80 -11.98
CA ILE A 258 13.98 -16.76 -10.87
C ILE A 258 14.70 -18.07 -11.16
N ASN A 259 14.54 -18.61 -12.37
CA ASN A 259 15.11 -19.90 -12.76
C ASN A 259 16.64 -19.82 -12.83
N ASP A 260 17.19 -18.79 -13.46
CA ASP A 260 18.65 -18.56 -13.51
C ASP A 260 19.22 -18.41 -12.08
N ALA A 261 18.50 -17.75 -11.16
CA ALA A 261 18.93 -17.63 -9.77
C ALA A 261 18.94 -18.97 -9.02
N LYS A 262 17.97 -19.86 -9.30
CA LYS A 262 17.95 -21.23 -8.77
C LYS A 262 19.09 -22.08 -9.33
N ASP A 263 19.42 -21.93 -10.61
CA ASP A 263 20.45 -22.73 -11.27
C ASP A 263 21.87 -22.31 -10.89
N ASP A 264 22.12 -21.00 -10.84
CA ASP A 264 23.46 -20.45 -10.59
C ASP A 264 23.72 -20.11 -9.11
N ASN A 265 22.72 -20.27 -8.23
CA ASN A 265 22.77 -19.87 -6.81
C ASN A 265 23.09 -18.36 -6.63
N VAL A 266 22.80 -17.55 -7.64
CA VAL A 266 23.05 -16.10 -7.67
C VAL A 266 21.86 -15.38 -8.26
N TYR A 267 21.23 -14.53 -7.47
CA TYR A 267 20.22 -13.60 -7.96
C TYR A 267 20.86 -12.27 -8.35
N THR A 268 20.51 -11.74 -9.52
CA THR A 268 20.83 -10.38 -9.94
C THR A 268 19.55 -9.60 -10.16
N HIS A 269 19.31 -8.59 -9.34
CA HIS A 269 18.14 -7.74 -9.46
C HIS A 269 18.24 -6.86 -10.71
N PRO A 270 17.28 -6.92 -11.64
CA PRO A 270 17.39 -6.23 -12.93
C PRO A 270 17.01 -4.74 -12.85
N TYR A 271 16.35 -4.31 -11.77
CA TYR A 271 15.88 -2.93 -11.59
C TYR A 271 16.79 -2.14 -10.66
N TYR A 272 16.64 -0.81 -10.62
CA TYR A 272 17.41 0.05 -9.72
C TYR A 272 16.89 -0.06 -8.28
N PRO A 273 17.76 -0.12 -7.25
CA PRO A 273 19.21 -0.28 -7.36
C PRO A 273 19.57 -1.69 -7.83
N LYS A 274 20.39 -1.82 -8.89
CA LYS A 274 20.85 -3.15 -9.29
C LYS A 274 21.80 -3.70 -8.26
N PHE A 275 21.52 -4.90 -7.76
CA PHE A 275 22.37 -5.64 -6.85
C PHE A 275 22.44 -7.11 -7.25
N SER A 276 23.41 -7.84 -6.70
CA SER A 276 23.38 -9.29 -6.68
C SER A 276 23.54 -9.82 -5.27
N LEU A 277 23.02 -11.01 -5.06
CA LEU A 277 23.18 -11.80 -3.85
C LEU A 277 23.41 -13.26 -4.27
N ALA A 278 24.26 -13.97 -3.54
CA ALA A 278 24.46 -15.40 -3.71
C ALA A 278 24.03 -16.12 -2.43
N ALA A 279 23.40 -17.27 -2.59
CA ALA A 279 22.97 -18.11 -1.49
C ALA A 279 23.12 -19.58 -1.89
N ASP A 280 23.44 -20.46 -0.95
CA ASP A 280 23.54 -21.89 -1.25
C ASP A 280 22.17 -22.55 -1.48
N GLU A 281 22.18 -23.84 -1.83
CA GLU A 281 20.98 -24.61 -2.20
C GLU A 281 19.95 -24.76 -1.06
N ASN A 282 20.28 -24.42 0.18
CA ASN A 282 19.33 -24.44 1.30
C ASN A 282 18.44 -23.19 1.33
N TRP A 283 18.80 -22.16 0.56
CA TRP A 283 18.02 -20.94 0.43
C TRP A 283 17.14 -20.99 -0.82
N GLN A 284 15.89 -20.58 -0.66
CA GLN A 284 14.91 -20.53 -1.71
C GLN A 284 14.58 -19.09 -2.05
N TRP A 285 14.68 -18.75 -3.33
CA TRP A 285 14.30 -17.44 -3.86
C TRP A 285 12.78 -17.32 -3.93
N ASP A 286 12.24 -16.30 -3.25
CA ASP A 286 10.81 -16.07 -3.10
C ASP A 286 10.48 -14.57 -3.25
N ASN A 287 9.20 -14.27 -3.51
CA ASN A 287 8.63 -12.91 -3.58
C ASN A 287 9.48 -11.90 -4.37
N ILE A 288 9.95 -12.29 -5.55
CA ILE A 288 10.76 -11.42 -6.42
C ILE A 288 9.86 -10.38 -7.09
N SER A 289 10.13 -9.09 -6.85
CA SER A 289 9.43 -7.96 -7.47
C SER A 289 10.42 -6.86 -7.90
N LYS A 290 9.91 -5.76 -8.46
CA LYS A 290 10.71 -4.55 -8.73
C LYS A 290 11.26 -3.87 -7.48
N THR A 291 10.64 -4.12 -6.34
CA THR A 291 10.94 -3.44 -5.06
C THR A 291 11.21 -4.41 -3.93
N GLY A 292 11.36 -5.71 -4.22
CA GLY A 292 11.41 -6.74 -3.20
C GLY A 292 12.11 -8.01 -3.64
N LEU A 293 12.73 -8.67 -2.67
CA LEU A 293 13.26 -10.02 -2.77
C LEU A 293 13.14 -10.67 -1.39
N ARG A 294 12.70 -11.92 -1.34
CA ARG A 294 12.76 -12.72 -0.12
C ARG A 294 13.58 -13.98 -0.37
N LEU A 295 14.40 -14.35 0.60
CA LEU A 295 15.08 -15.64 0.64
C LEU A 295 14.59 -16.40 1.87
N LEU A 296 14.16 -17.63 1.65
CA LEU A 296 13.69 -18.53 2.70
C LEU A 296 14.70 -19.64 2.92
N TYR A 297 15.15 -19.82 4.15
CA TYR A 297 15.95 -20.94 4.59
C TYR A 297 15.05 -21.97 5.25
N GLU A 298 14.81 -23.10 4.58
CA GLU A 298 14.05 -24.21 5.14
C GLU A 298 14.99 -25.19 5.84
N SER A 299 14.82 -25.35 7.15
CA SER A 299 15.57 -26.34 7.93
C SER A 299 14.66 -27.09 8.89
N ASN A 300 15.11 -28.26 9.34
CA ASN A 300 14.41 -29.06 10.34
C ASN A 300 14.31 -28.36 11.72
N GLU A 301 15.08 -27.28 11.93
CA GLU A 301 15.20 -26.56 13.21
C GLU A 301 14.41 -25.24 13.23
N GLY A 302 13.78 -24.88 12.11
CA GLY A 302 12.99 -23.65 11.94
C GLY A 302 13.21 -22.99 10.58
N THR A 303 12.37 -22.02 10.24
CA THR A 303 12.50 -21.16 9.06
C THR A 303 13.24 -19.89 9.40
N LYS A 304 14.26 -19.55 8.59
CA LYS A 304 14.97 -18.26 8.63
C LYS A 304 14.68 -17.54 7.32
N ASP A 305 14.63 -16.22 7.33
CA ASP A 305 14.44 -15.48 6.09
C ASP A 305 15.21 -14.16 6.06
N ILE A 306 15.59 -13.79 4.83
CA ILE A 306 16.18 -12.49 4.51
C ILE A 306 15.21 -11.83 3.53
N THR A 307 14.65 -10.71 3.95
CA THR A 307 13.82 -9.87 3.09
C THR A 307 14.60 -8.63 2.72
N ILE A 308 14.70 -8.36 1.43
CA ILE A 308 15.24 -7.11 0.89
C ILE A 308 14.05 -6.31 0.36
N GLU A 309 13.84 -5.12 0.89
CA GLU A 309 12.83 -4.17 0.42
C GLU A 309 13.52 -2.93 -0.13
N ILE A 310 13.10 -2.50 -1.31
CA ILE A 310 13.58 -1.30 -1.96
C ILE A 310 12.43 -0.31 -1.94
N GLN A 311 12.58 0.76 -1.17
CA GLN A 311 11.69 1.90 -1.21
C GLN A 311 12.24 2.93 -2.19
N PRO A 312 11.70 3.02 -3.42
CA PRO A 312 12.06 4.10 -4.32
C PRO A 312 11.54 5.43 -3.74
N LEU A 313 12.32 6.50 -3.92
CA LEU A 313 11.97 7.86 -3.57
C LEU A 313 12.15 8.76 -4.80
N PRO A 314 11.32 9.79 -4.98
CA PRO A 314 11.41 10.66 -6.16
C PRO A 314 12.44 11.79 -5.99
N PHE A 315 13.23 11.78 -4.92
CA PHE A 315 14.29 12.74 -4.59
C PHE A 315 15.51 12.02 -3.98
N LYS A 316 16.67 12.69 -3.97
CA LYS A 316 17.82 12.22 -3.19
C LYS A 316 17.48 12.34 -1.71
N THR A 317 17.54 11.23 -0.97
CA THR A 317 17.10 11.17 0.42
C THR A 317 17.97 12.04 1.33
N PRO A 318 17.44 13.13 1.93
CA PRO A 318 18.18 13.91 2.91
C PRO A 318 18.41 13.10 4.18
N GLN A 319 19.54 13.33 4.87
CA GLN A 319 19.79 12.65 6.14
C GLN A 319 18.69 12.91 7.17
N SER A 320 18.12 14.12 7.21
CA SER A 320 17.01 14.45 8.11
C SER A 320 15.75 13.62 7.84
N TYR A 321 15.49 13.25 6.59
CA TYR A 321 14.36 12.38 6.22
C TYR A 321 14.58 10.98 6.79
N LEU A 322 15.80 10.45 6.67
CA LEU A 322 16.16 9.14 7.24
C LEU A 322 16.12 9.16 8.76
N ASP A 323 16.68 10.20 9.39
CA ASP A 323 16.72 10.34 10.85
C ASP A 323 15.30 10.37 11.42
N GLU A 324 14.38 11.08 10.75
CA GLU A 324 12.98 11.16 11.15
C GLU A 324 12.22 9.84 10.89
N ALA A 325 12.46 9.17 9.76
CA ALA A 325 11.89 7.85 9.48
C ALA A 325 12.32 6.82 10.54
N VAL A 326 13.61 6.79 10.87
CA VAL A 326 14.16 5.92 11.92
C VAL A 326 13.63 6.31 13.30
N ARG A 327 13.52 7.62 13.61
CA ARG A 327 12.93 8.09 14.86
C ARG A 327 11.49 7.59 15.01
N LYS A 328 10.69 7.61 13.95
CA LYS A 328 9.29 7.17 13.97
C LYS A 328 9.14 5.67 14.17
N LEU A 329 9.92 4.86 13.45
CA LEU A 329 10.07 3.44 13.76
C LEU A 329 10.48 3.28 15.24
N GLY A 330 11.35 4.17 15.70
CA GLY A 330 11.81 4.32 17.07
C GLY A 330 10.74 4.63 18.13
N LEU A 331 9.64 5.28 17.77
CA LEU A 331 8.59 5.73 18.71
C LEU A 331 7.54 4.66 18.97
N ILE A 332 7.37 3.72 18.03
CA ILE A 332 6.58 2.50 18.25
C ILE A 332 7.20 1.66 19.40
N ASN A 333 8.45 1.96 19.81
CA ASN A 333 9.28 1.16 20.71
C ASN A 333 9.05 1.28 22.21
N GLU A 334 8.13 2.09 22.74
CA GLU A 334 7.86 2.02 24.20
C GLU A 334 7.41 0.61 24.64
N TYR A 335 7.06 -0.25 23.66
CA TYR A 335 6.66 -1.64 23.83
C TYR A 335 7.69 -2.68 23.35
N LEU A 336 8.83 -2.28 22.75
CA LEU A 336 9.81 -3.20 22.15
C LEU A 336 11.03 -3.40 23.05
N THR A 337 11.29 -4.64 23.47
CA THR A 337 12.43 -5.00 24.34
C THR A 337 13.76 -4.99 23.59
N ASP A 338 14.82 -4.50 24.24
CA ASP A 338 16.20 -4.48 23.73
C ASP A 338 16.40 -3.75 22.38
N PHE A 339 15.61 -2.70 22.13
CA PHE A 339 15.80 -1.86 20.95
C PHE A 339 17.20 -1.22 20.92
N LYS A 340 17.89 -1.38 19.79
CA LYS A 340 19.18 -0.76 19.49
C LYS A 340 19.14 -0.13 18.11
N GLN A 341 19.87 0.98 17.99
CA GLN A 341 20.11 1.68 16.74
C GLN A 341 21.58 2.07 16.69
N GLU A 342 22.27 1.76 15.60
CA GLU A 342 23.68 2.09 15.42
C GLU A 342 24.02 2.43 13.96
N ALA A 343 24.96 3.34 13.76
CA ALA A 343 25.52 3.63 12.45
C ALA A 343 26.59 2.58 12.10
N THR A 344 26.52 2.03 10.89
CA THR A 344 27.40 0.97 10.41
C THR A 344 27.62 1.06 8.90
N THR A 345 28.15 0.01 8.29
CA THR A 345 28.30 -0.14 6.84
C THR A 345 27.77 -1.49 6.38
N MET A 346 27.09 -1.52 5.24
CA MET A 346 26.62 -2.75 4.59
C MET A 346 26.89 -2.67 3.08
N ALA A 347 27.45 -3.73 2.50
CA ALA A 347 27.83 -3.78 1.08
C ALA A 347 28.64 -2.54 0.61
N GLY A 348 29.50 -2.00 1.48
CA GLY A 348 30.33 -0.82 1.22
C GLY A 348 29.60 0.53 1.28
N GLN A 349 28.31 0.55 1.67
CA GLN A 349 27.51 1.76 1.83
C GLN A 349 27.31 2.10 3.31
N PRO A 350 27.20 3.38 3.68
CA PRO A 350 26.71 3.78 5.00
C PRO A 350 25.32 3.19 5.25
N ALA A 351 25.09 2.67 6.46
CA ALA A 351 23.84 2.07 6.84
C ALA A 351 23.49 2.38 8.30
N THR A 352 22.20 2.36 8.61
CA THR A 352 21.70 2.33 9.99
C THR A 352 21.24 0.91 10.28
N HIS A 353 21.81 0.29 11.32
CA HIS A 353 21.35 -1.00 11.81
C HIS A 353 20.40 -0.81 12.99
N ILE A 354 19.26 -1.47 12.93
CA ILE A 354 18.23 -1.49 13.97
C ILE A 354 18.00 -2.94 14.38
N SER A 355 17.93 -3.20 15.68
CA SER A 355 17.59 -4.52 16.21
C SER A 355 16.69 -4.42 17.43
N TYR A 356 15.72 -5.32 17.57
CA TYR A 356 14.91 -5.44 18.78
C TYR A 356 14.35 -6.86 18.93
N ASN A 357 14.02 -7.24 20.17
CA ASN A 357 13.45 -8.55 20.46
C ASN A 357 11.92 -8.51 20.31
N TYR A 358 11.38 -9.54 19.68
CA TYR A 358 9.96 -9.79 19.50
C TYR A 358 9.67 -11.26 19.81
N TYR A 359 9.01 -11.51 20.96
CA TYR A 359 8.83 -12.84 21.52
C TYR A 359 10.16 -13.61 21.65
N SER A 360 10.31 -14.74 20.94
CA SER A 360 11.51 -15.59 20.95
C SER A 360 12.48 -15.28 19.81
N GLN A 361 12.25 -14.19 19.07
CA GLN A 361 13.08 -13.79 17.94
C GLN A 361 13.66 -12.39 18.18
N GLN A 362 14.73 -12.09 17.48
CA GLN A 362 15.24 -10.74 17.32
C GLN A 362 15.14 -10.35 15.86
N LEU A 363 14.45 -9.25 15.59
CA LEU A 363 14.45 -8.61 14.27
C LEU A 363 15.75 -7.82 14.14
N ASN A 364 16.37 -7.91 12.97
CA ASN A 364 17.50 -7.08 12.56
C ASN A 364 17.17 -6.42 11.22
N ALA A 365 17.45 -5.13 11.09
CA ALA A 365 17.21 -4.37 9.89
C ALA A 365 18.40 -3.46 9.56
N TYR A 366 18.91 -3.54 8.33
CA TYR A 366 19.84 -2.56 7.76
C TYR A 366 19.08 -1.61 6.85
N ILE A 367 19.12 -0.32 7.15
CA ILE A 367 18.56 0.75 6.32
C ILE A 367 19.71 1.43 5.58
N ILE A 368 19.75 1.25 4.26
CA ILE A 368 20.85 1.69 3.40
C ILE A 368 20.33 2.75 2.42
N PRO A 369 20.62 4.05 2.63
CA PRO A 369 20.31 5.06 1.63
C PRO A 369 21.17 4.86 0.39
N TYR A 370 20.53 4.75 -0.77
CA TYR A 370 21.19 4.47 -2.04
C TYR A 370 20.66 5.38 -3.17
N GLY A 371 21.19 6.60 -3.22
CA GLY A 371 20.78 7.61 -4.20
C GLY A 371 19.35 8.08 -3.94
N TYR A 372 18.43 7.76 -4.85
CA TYR A 372 16.99 8.02 -4.71
C TYR A 372 16.19 6.80 -4.22
N ALA A 373 16.82 5.85 -3.55
CA ALA A 373 16.12 4.72 -2.94
C ALA A 373 16.62 4.51 -1.51
N VAL A 374 15.78 3.90 -0.68
CA VAL A 374 16.17 3.31 0.59
C VAL A 374 16.12 1.80 0.42
N PHE A 375 17.23 1.14 0.69
CA PHE A 375 17.39 -0.30 0.56
C PHE A 375 17.42 -0.90 1.97
N ASN A 376 16.37 -1.65 2.30
CA ASN A 376 16.18 -2.27 3.60
C ASN A 376 16.51 -3.77 3.50
N ILE A 377 17.30 -4.27 4.44
CA ILE A 377 17.54 -5.71 4.60
C ILE A 377 17.02 -6.10 5.97
N ILE A 378 16.01 -6.95 6.02
CA ILE A 378 15.30 -7.36 7.23
C ILE A 378 15.48 -8.87 7.40
N TYR A 379 15.84 -9.32 8.58
CA TYR A 379 15.90 -10.74 8.90
C TYR A 379 15.65 -10.98 10.39
N TYR A 380 15.23 -12.21 10.70
CA TYR A 380 14.95 -12.65 12.06
C TYR A 380 15.98 -13.68 12.49
N VAL A 381 16.38 -13.61 13.76
CA VAL A 381 17.20 -14.64 14.41
C VAL A 381 16.46 -15.19 15.60
N ASN A 382 16.45 -16.52 15.76
CA ASN A 382 15.90 -17.15 16.94
C ASN A 382 16.87 -16.92 18.11
N LEU A 383 16.37 -16.37 19.23
CA LEU A 383 17.21 -16.06 20.38
C LEU A 383 17.89 -17.30 20.99
N ASP A 384 17.28 -18.48 20.85
CA ASP A 384 17.86 -19.74 21.34
C ASP A 384 18.96 -20.30 20.41
N GLN A 385 19.05 -19.81 19.17
CA GLN A 385 19.98 -20.29 18.13
C GLN A 385 20.71 -19.14 17.42
N ALA A 386 20.81 -17.97 18.06
CA ALA A 386 21.20 -16.72 17.40
C ALA A 386 22.55 -16.80 16.68
N ASP A 387 23.55 -17.45 17.28
CA ASP A 387 24.89 -17.59 16.68
C ASP A 387 24.86 -18.36 15.35
N GLN A 388 24.05 -19.42 15.26
CA GLN A 388 23.92 -20.23 14.06
C GLN A 388 23.11 -19.49 12.99
N ASP A 389 21.98 -18.89 13.37
CA ASP A 389 21.15 -18.10 12.45
C ASP A 389 21.94 -16.93 11.85
N LEU A 390 22.70 -16.22 12.68
CA LEU A 390 23.59 -15.15 12.22
C LEU A 390 24.68 -15.65 11.29
N ALA A 391 25.26 -16.83 11.54
CA ALA A 391 26.27 -17.39 10.65
C ALA A 391 25.70 -17.68 9.26
N ASP A 392 24.54 -18.33 9.19
CA ASP A 392 23.89 -18.67 7.93
C ASP A 392 23.45 -17.41 7.15
N ILE A 393 22.87 -16.43 7.85
CA ILE A 393 22.44 -15.17 7.26
C ILE A 393 23.63 -14.34 6.77
N ASN A 394 24.70 -14.22 7.58
CA ASN A 394 25.87 -13.44 7.20
C ASN A 394 26.59 -14.02 5.98
N ASN A 395 26.63 -15.35 5.83
CA ASN A 395 27.18 -15.99 4.62
C ASN A 395 26.49 -15.50 3.35
N VAL A 396 25.19 -15.22 3.41
CA VAL A 396 24.42 -14.64 2.30
C VAL A 396 24.69 -13.14 2.20
N LEU A 397 24.54 -12.38 3.29
CA LEU A 397 24.65 -10.92 3.27
C LEU A 397 26.04 -10.42 2.86
N GLU A 398 27.11 -11.15 3.18
CA GLU A 398 28.49 -10.80 2.75
C GLU A 398 28.68 -10.86 1.23
N THR A 399 27.81 -11.55 0.50
CA THR A 399 27.84 -11.62 -0.97
C THR A 399 27.13 -10.46 -1.64
N LEU A 400 26.33 -9.69 -0.88
CA LEU A 400 25.54 -8.58 -1.39
C LEU A 400 26.46 -7.54 -2.05
N THR A 401 26.21 -7.27 -3.33
CA THR A 401 26.99 -6.29 -4.10
C THR A 401 26.10 -5.47 -4.99
N PHE A 402 26.16 -4.14 -4.87
CA PHE A 402 25.56 -3.22 -5.83
C PHE A 402 26.30 -3.26 -7.18
N LYS A 403 25.55 -3.40 -8.28
CA LYS A 403 26.07 -3.56 -9.66
C LYS A 403 26.14 -2.25 -10.45
N GLU A 404 25.62 -1.18 -9.89
CA GLU A 404 25.69 0.16 -10.44
C GLU A 404 25.83 1.17 -9.30
N PRO A 405 26.50 2.33 -9.49
CA PRO A 405 26.65 3.33 -8.44
C PRO A 405 25.30 3.95 -8.05
N ALA A 406 25.21 4.44 -6.82
CA ALA A 406 24.07 5.21 -6.35
C ALA A 406 23.79 6.40 -7.28
N ASN A 407 22.54 6.53 -7.74
CA ASN A 407 22.13 7.66 -8.56
C ASN A 407 21.61 8.78 -7.67
N ASP A 408 22.38 9.87 -7.60
CA ASP A 408 22.04 11.06 -6.82
C ASP A 408 21.10 12.03 -7.54
N GLN A 409 20.69 11.72 -8.78
CA GLN A 409 19.84 12.57 -9.63
C GLN A 409 18.63 11.76 -10.11
N PRO A 410 17.56 11.65 -9.31
CA PRO A 410 16.33 11.00 -9.75
C PRO A 410 15.72 11.73 -10.94
N GLN A 411 14.99 10.98 -11.77
CA GLN A 411 14.13 11.60 -12.76
C GLN A 411 12.93 12.21 -12.05
N VAL A 412 12.90 13.54 -11.98
CA VAL A 412 11.76 14.27 -11.43
C VAL A 412 10.61 14.27 -12.42
N ILE A 413 9.46 13.80 -11.97
CA ILE A 413 8.21 13.87 -12.72
C ILE A 413 7.54 15.21 -12.41
N GLU A 414 7.68 16.19 -13.31
CA GLU A 414 7.02 17.50 -13.19
C GLU A 414 5.51 17.39 -13.44
N THR A 415 5.11 16.48 -14.32
CA THR A 415 3.72 16.21 -14.66
C THR A 415 3.55 14.72 -14.89
N LEU A 416 2.64 14.10 -14.16
CA LEU A 416 2.18 12.75 -14.38
C LEU A 416 1.10 12.77 -15.45
N ALA A 417 1.24 11.92 -16.46
CA ALA A 417 0.28 11.73 -17.53
C ALA A 417 -0.06 10.24 -17.65
N LYS A 418 -1.33 9.92 -17.79
CA LYS A 418 -1.82 8.58 -18.11
C LYS A 418 -2.73 8.68 -19.33
N SER A 419 -2.62 7.71 -20.22
CA SER A 419 -3.53 7.55 -21.36
C SER A 419 -4.81 6.80 -20.99
N ASP A 420 -4.72 6.00 -19.94
CA ASP A 420 -5.83 5.26 -19.35
C ASP A 420 -5.60 5.12 -17.82
N PRO A 421 -6.38 5.84 -16.99
CA PRO A 421 -7.36 6.85 -17.39
C PRO A 421 -6.69 8.08 -18.03
N ALA A 422 -7.42 8.80 -18.88
CA ALA A 422 -6.87 9.92 -19.66
C ALA A 422 -6.82 11.23 -18.84
N PHE A 423 -5.69 11.49 -18.18
CA PHE A 423 -5.48 12.71 -17.40
C PHE A 423 -4.03 13.19 -17.37
N THR A 424 -3.83 14.43 -16.92
CA THR A 424 -2.53 14.93 -16.46
C THR A 424 -2.65 15.64 -15.13
N ILE A 425 -1.65 15.51 -14.25
CA ILE A 425 -1.56 16.26 -12.98
C ILE A 425 -0.10 16.62 -12.72
N GLY A 426 0.15 17.83 -12.25
CA GLY A 426 1.47 18.35 -11.94
C GLY A 426 1.78 18.36 -10.44
N ARG A 427 3.05 18.51 -10.11
CA ARG A 427 3.51 18.79 -8.75
C ARG A 427 3.51 20.28 -8.42
N ALA A 428 3.49 20.59 -7.13
CA ALA A 428 3.71 21.93 -6.60
C ALA A 428 4.62 21.89 -5.36
N GLY A 429 5.34 22.98 -5.12
CA GLY A 429 6.29 23.07 -4.00
C GLY A 429 7.33 21.95 -4.02
N ASP A 430 7.59 21.35 -2.86
CA ASP A 430 8.52 20.24 -2.69
C ASP A 430 7.83 18.87 -2.67
N TRP A 431 6.61 18.75 -3.22
CA TRP A 431 5.92 17.47 -3.37
C TRP A 431 6.29 16.76 -4.67
N TYR A 432 7.09 15.70 -4.60
CA TYR A 432 7.59 14.97 -5.76
C TYR A 432 6.75 13.72 -6.02
N ILE A 433 6.47 13.46 -7.30
CA ILE A 433 5.62 12.34 -7.72
C ILE A 433 6.43 11.06 -7.81
N LEU A 434 6.00 10.02 -7.09
CA LEU A 434 6.44 8.65 -7.24
C LEU A 434 5.31 7.82 -7.82
N ARG A 435 5.55 7.13 -8.94
CA ARG A 435 4.56 6.20 -9.49
C ARG A 435 4.42 4.99 -8.57
N ASN A 436 3.21 4.46 -8.46
CA ASN A 436 2.99 3.24 -7.72
C ASN A 436 3.92 2.12 -8.20
N ALA A 437 4.73 1.57 -7.29
CA ALA A 437 5.64 0.48 -7.54
C ALA A 437 5.12 -0.86 -7.02
N ASP A 438 4.04 -0.85 -6.22
CA ASP A 438 3.41 -2.03 -5.66
C ASP A 438 2.30 -2.53 -6.61
N PRO A 439 2.49 -3.68 -7.28
CA PRO A 439 1.49 -4.22 -8.20
C PRO A 439 0.20 -4.68 -7.50
N LEU A 440 0.20 -4.87 -6.17
CA LEU A 440 -0.99 -5.28 -5.42
C LEU A 440 -1.93 -4.10 -5.10
N LYS A 441 -1.43 -2.86 -5.15
CA LYS A 441 -2.24 -1.64 -4.98
C LYS A 441 -2.76 -1.15 -6.33
N GLU A 442 -3.61 -1.94 -6.99
CA GLU A 442 -4.01 -1.70 -8.39
C GLU A 442 -4.67 -0.33 -8.61
N ASP A 443 -5.43 0.17 -7.64
CA ASP A 443 -6.11 1.46 -7.72
C ASP A 443 -5.15 2.64 -7.54
N LEU A 444 -4.03 2.46 -6.84
CA LEU A 444 -3.06 3.52 -6.60
C LEU A 444 -2.29 3.83 -7.88
N ILE A 445 -2.37 5.08 -8.34
CA ILE A 445 -1.60 5.56 -9.49
C ILE A 445 -0.23 6.06 -9.06
N ALA A 446 -0.21 6.93 -8.05
CA ALA A 446 1.00 7.61 -7.59
C ALA A 446 0.82 8.16 -6.18
N THR A 447 1.95 8.26 -5.48
CA THR A 447 2.07 8.92 -4.19
C THR A 447 3.02 10.11 -4.35
N TYR A 448 2.68 11.25 -3.76
CA TYR A 448 3.59 12.39 -3.66
C TYR A 448 4.30 12.36 -2.32
N HIS A 449 5.61 12.58 -2.35
CA HIS A 449 6.45 12.65 -1.16
C HIS A 449 7.14 13.99 -1.06
N ASN A 450 7.34 14.49 0.16
CA ASN A 450 8.06 15.72 0.42
C ASN A 450 9.37 15.44 1.19
N PRO A 451 10.54 15.87 0.71
CA PRO A 451 11.83 15.59 1.35
C PRO A 451 11.98 16.22 2.75
N ALA A 452 11.15 17.22 3.08
CA ALA A 452 11.11 17.85 4.40
C ALA A 452 10.00 17.28 5.31
N ASP A 453 9.25 16.28 4.84
CA ASP A 453 8.12 15.70 5.55
C ASP A 453 8.00 14.21 5.28
N VAL A 454 8.39 13.41 6.27
CA VAL A 454 8.35 11.94 6.21
C VAL A 454 6.92 11.39 6.37
N VAL A 455 6.00 12.21 6.88
CA VAL A 455 4.68 11.77 7.37
C VAL A 455 3.58 12.13 6.40
N GLY A 456 3.70 13.30 5.80
CA GLY A 456 2.78 13.80 4.82
C GLY A 456 2.88 13.03 3.51
N GLU A 457 1.75 12.54 3.03
CA GLU A 457 1.64 11.91 1.73
C GLU A 457 0.39 12.41 0.99
N ILE A 458 0.51 12.48 -0.35
CA ILE A 458 -0.64 12.72 -1.21
C ILE A 458 -0.81 11.52 -2.12
N ASP A 459 -1.86 10.75 -1.92
CA ASP A 459 -2.18 9.61 -2.77
C ASP A 459 -3.18 10.00 -3.85
N LEU A 460 -2.91 9.53 -5.07
CA LEU A 460 -3.82 9.60 -6.20
C LEU A 460 -4.17 8.18 -6.63
N SER A 461 -5.45 7.83 -6.52
CA SER A 461 -6.00 6.54 -6.92
C SER A 461 -7.08 6.71 -7.98
N TYR A 462 -7.30 5.64 -8.77
CA TYR A 462 -8.38 5.54 -9.74
C TYR A 462 -8.98 4.14 -9.71
N GLN A 463 -10.26 4.07 -9.37
CA GLN A 463 -10.97 2.81 -9.12
C GLN A 463 -12.36 2.85 -9.76
N GLU A 464 -12.89 1.68 -10.10
CA GLU A 464 -14.29 1.55 -10.49
C GLU A 464 -15.19 1.88 -9.28
N ILE A 465 -16.32 2.54 -9.56
CA ILE A 465 -17.33 2.79 -8.54
C ILE A 465 -18.19 1.53 -8.45
N ASP A 466 -18.39 1.00 -7.24
CA ASP A 466 -19.33 -0.11 -7.01
C ASP A 466 -20.71 0.20 -7.64
N ASP A 467 -21.32 -0.79 -8.29
CA ASP A 467 -22.63 -0.67 -8.93
C ASP A 467 -23.70 -0.07 -7.98
N ASP A 468 -23.63 -0.40 -6.69
CA ASP A 468 -24.54 0.14 -5.67
C ASP A 468 -24.36 1.66 -5.46
N PHE A 469 -23.17 2.20 -5.76
CA PHE A 469 -22.83 3.62 -5.60
C PHE A 469 -22.84 4.43 -6.91
N LYS A 470 -22.96 3.78 -8.08
CA LYS A 470 -23.03 4.47 -9.39
C LYS A 470 -24.24 5.41 -9.49
N ALA A 471 -25.38 5.00 -8.92
CA ALA A 471 -26.62 5.80 -8.93
C ALA A 471 -26.71 6.84 -7.80
N VAL A 472 -25.81 6.81 -6.82
CA VAL A 472 -25.83 7.73 -5.68
C VAL A 472 -25.20 9.06 -6.09
N ASP A 473 -25.86 10.18 -5.82
CA ASP A 473 -25.29 11.50 -6.11
C ASP A 473 -24.12 11.86 -5.18
N ASN A 474 -23.35 12.90 -5.52
CA ASN A 474 -22.17 13.28 -4.73
C ASN A 474 -22.50 13.63 -3.28
N ALA A 475 -23.69 14.17 -3.00
CA ALA A 475 -24.09 14.54 -1.65
C ALA A 475 -24.41 13.31 -0.80
N GLY A 476 -25.15 12.36 -1.37
CA GLY A 476 -25.45 11.07 -0.74
C GLY A 476 -24.18 10.25 -0.53
N TYR A 477 -23.27 10.23 -1.51
CA TYR A 477 -22.04 9.46 -1.36
C TYR A 477 -21.13 10.07 -0.29
N LEU A 478 -20.97 11.39 -0.27
CA LEU A 478 -20.27 12.09 0.80
C LEU A 478 -20.86 11.80 2.19
N ASP A 479 -22.18 11.70 2.33
CA ASP A 479 -22.85 11.34 3.58
C ASP A 479 -22.52 9.91 4.04
N LEU A 480 -22.42 8.97 3.09
CA LEU A 480 -21.99 7.60 3.38
C LEU A 480 -20.53 7.55 3.83
N MET A 481 -19.65 8.25 3.12
CA MET A 481 -18.23 8.33 3.48
C MET A 481 -18.05 8.96 4.86
N LEU A 482 -18.77 10.05 5.17
CA LEU A 482 -18.74 10.69 6.48
C LEU A 482 -19.05 9.71 7.62
N LYS A 483 -20.11 8.91 7.51
CA LYS A 483 -20.50 7.92 8.53
C LYS A 483 -19.40 6.90 8.79
N GLY A 484 -18.64 6.52 7.77
CA GLY A 484 -17.49 5.61 7.92
C GLY A 484 -16.35 6.18 8.76
N HIS A 485 -16.21 7.51 8.83
CA HIS A 485 -15.12 8.18 9.56
C HIS A 485 -15.51 8.61 10.98
N GLU A 486 -16.80 8.69 11.31
CA GLU A 486 -17.28 9.09 12.66
C GLU A 486 -16.84 8.11 13.77
N THR A 487 -16.36 6.91 13.40
CA THR A 487 -15.83 5.90 14.32
C THR A 487 -14.37 6.13 14.69
N LEU A 488 -13.64 7.01 13.98
CA LEU A 488 -12.24 7.29 14.27
C LEU A 488 -12.10 8.00 15.62
N ALA A 489 -11.08 7.61 16.38
CA ALA A 489 -10.75 8.26 17.65
C ALA A 489 -10.43 9.74 17.42
N GLY A 490 -11.02 10.63 18.23
CA GLY A 490 -10.80 12.07 18.09
C GLY A 490 -11.32 12.68 16.78
N PHE A 491 -12.20 11.99 16.04
CA PHE A 491 -12.76 12.49 14.80
C PHE A 491 -13.41 13.87 14.95
N LYS A 492 -13.03 14.79 14.07
CA LYS A 492 -13.61 16.13 13.96
C LYS A 492 -13.74 16.53 12.51
N LEU A 493 -14.97 16.71 12.06
CA LEU A 493 -15.27 17.27 10.76
C LEU A 493 -14.81 18.73 10.69
N ILE A 494 -13.98 19.06 9.70
CA ILE A 494 -13.45 20.41 9.46
C ILE A 494 -14.24 21.04 8.30
N ASN A 495 -14.26 20.42 7.13
CA ASN A 495 -15.05 20.94 6.02
C ASN A 495 -15.63 19.82 5.15
N LYS A 496 -16.69 20.15 4.42
CA LYS A 496 -17.21 19.29 3.36
C LYS A 496 -17.82 20.11 2.24
N ASN A 497 -17.63 19.66 1.01
CA ASN A 497 -18.24 20.24 -0.19
C ASN A 497 -18.82 19.14 -1.06
N SER A 498 -20.14 19.09 -1.22
CA SER A 498 -20.82 18.08 -2.03
C SER A 498 -20.89 18.42 -3.53
N ALA A 499 -20.41 19.61 -3.93
CA ALA A 499 -20.54 20.14 -5.28
C ALA A 499 -19.20 20.70 -5.79
N LEU A 500 -18.14 19.90 -5.62
CA LEU A 500 -16.80 20.21 -6.11
C LEU A 500 -16.74 19.98 -7.63
N THR A 501 -15.93 20.78 -8.34
CA THR A 501 -15.64 20.59 -9.76
C THR A 501 -14.16 20.83 -10.04
N ILE A 502 -13.47 19.89 -10.69
CA ILE A 502 -12.08 20.08 -11.15
C ILE A 502 -12.01 19.71 -12.62
N ASP A 503 -11.60 20.67 -13.44
CA ASP A 503 -11.53 20.56 -14.90
C ASP A 503 -12.76 19.88 -15.54
N ASN A 504 -13.96 20.32 -15.11
CA ASN A 504 -15.27 19.80 -15.50
C ASN A 504 -15.66 18.40 -15.00
N LEU A 505 -14.82 17.71 -14.23
CA LEU A 505 -15.24 16.54 -13.46
C LEU A 505 -15.97 16.99 -12.20
N SER A 506 -17.16 16.46 -11.96
CA SER A 506 -17.93 16.73 -10.75
C SER A 506 -17.54 15.78 -9.63
N GLY A 507 -17.58 16.28 -8.40
CA GLY A 507 -17.11 15.53 -7.25
C GLY A 507 -17.56 16.09 -5.92
N TRP A 508 -16.89 15.63 -4.88
CA TRP A 508 -17.01 16.16 -3.52
C TRP A 508 -15.63 16.25 -2.86
N SER A 509 -15.54 17.05 -1.79
CA SER A 509 -14.41 17.03 -0.87
C SER A 509 -14.86 16.89 0.57
N LEU A 510 -13.99 16.29 1.37
CA LEU A 510 -14.14 16.08 2.80
C LEU A 510 -12.81 16.39 3.48
N THR A 511 -12.84 17.26 4.48
CA THR A 511 -11.69 17.54 5.35
C THR A 511 -12.06 17.25 6.80
N TYR A 512 -11.25 16.48 7.50
CA TYR A 512 -11.44 16.17 8.91
C TYR A 512 -10.09 16.05 9.63
N SER A 513 -10.12 16.04 10.96
CA SER A 513 -8.99 15.62 11.78
C SER A 513 -9.36 14.42 12.63
N TYR A 514 -8.37 13.64 13.04
CA TYR A 514 -8.53 12.51 13.96
C TYR A 514 -7.26 12.36 14.82
N GLU A 515 -7.37 11.65 15.94
CA GLU A 515 -6.23 11.26 16.76
C GLU A 515 -5.63 9.98 16.17
N GLY A 516 -4.37 10.02 15.72
CA GLY A 516 -3.71 8.87 15.12
C GLY A 516 -3.53 7.73 16.13
N GLU A 517 -3.84 6.50 15.71
CA GLU A 517 -3.86 5.32 16.59
C GLU A 517 -2.50 5.02 17.26
N GLU A 518 -1.38 5.29 16.57
CA GLU A 518 -0.04 4.91 17.03
C GLU A 518 0.70 6.02 17.81
N SER A 519 0.49 7.29 17.49
CA SER A 519 1.26 8.40 18.09
C SER A 519 0.46 9.34 18.99
N GLN A 520 -0.87 9.19 19.06
CA GLN A 520 -1.79 10.18 19.63
C GLN A 520 -1.64 11.60 19.04
N GLU A 521 -0.90 11.76 17.94
CA GLU A 521 -0.77 13.03 17.25
C GLU A 521 -2.04 13.28 16.43
N VAL A 522 -2.48 14.54 16.41
CA VAL A 522 -3.64 14.94 15.63
C VAL A 522 -3.25 15.01 14.16
N ARG A 523 -3.91 14.19 13.34
CA ARG A 523 -3.78 14.17 11.89
C ARG A 523 -4.91 14.96 11.25
N LYS A 524 -4.65 15.56 10.08
CA LYS A 524 -5.64 16.28 9.27
C LYS A 524 -5.60 15.75 7.86
N VAL A 525 -6.79 15.39 7.36
CA VAL A 525 -6.96 14.71 6.08
C VAL A 525 -7.88 15.54 5.20
N SER A 526 -7.52 15.70 3.93
CA SER A 526 -8.42 16.14 2.87
C SER A 526 -8.55 15.08 1.78
N THR A 527 -9.77 14.63 1.56
CA THR A 527 -10.14 13.76 0.45
C THR A 527 -10.85 14.58 -0.62
N VAL A 528 -10.35 14.52 -1.85
CA VAL A 528 -11.00 15.03 -3.06
C VAL A 528 -11.38 13.85 -3.93
N PHE A 529 -12.66 13.78 -4.27
CA PHE A 529 -13.23 12.68 -5.03
C PHE A 529 -13.88 13.23 -6.30
N LEU A 530 -13.47 12.75 -7.47
CA LEU A 530 -13.96 13.18 -8.79
C LEU A 530 -14.49 11.98 -9.56
N ARG A 531 -15.66 12.09 -10.20
CA ARG A 531 -16.24 11.01 -11.01
C ARG A 531 -16.19 11.33 -12.49
N ASP A 532 -15.84 10.35 -13.31
CA ASP A 532 -15.91 10.41 -14.78
C ASP A 532 -17.06 9.58 -15.37
N GLY A 533 -17.87 8.94 -14.52
CA GLY A 533 -18.98 8.07 -14.90
C GLY A 533 -18.93 6.80 -14.09
N GLU A 534 -18.32 5.76 -14.65
CA GLU A 534 -18.16 4.44 -14.03
C GLU A 534 -17.01 4.39 -13.02
N HIS A 535 -16.05 5.32 -13.10
CA HIS A 535 -14.88 5.33 -12.24
C HIS A 535 -14.77 6.63 -11.46
N ASN A 536 -13.87 6.62 -10.46
CA ASN A 536 -13.51 7.81 -9.71
C ASN A 536 -12.01 7.98 -9.59
N TYR A 537 -11.58 9.24 -9.57
CA TYR A 537 -10.30 9.65 -9.03
C TYR A 537 -10.49 10.00 -7.56
N THR A 538 -9.63 9.46 -6.70
CA THR A 538 -9.56 9.83 -5.29
C THR A 538 -8.18 10.40 -5.01
N ILE A 539 -8.14 11.62 -4.49
CA ILE A 539 -6.90 12.32 -4.12
C ILE A 539 -6.96 12.60 -2.62
N ILE A 540 -6.08 12.00 -1.85
CA ILE A 540 -6.05 12.11 -0.39
C ILE A 540 -4.77 12.81 0.01
N TYR A 541 -4.87 13.90 0.76
CA TYR A 541 -3.75 14.49 1.48
C TYR A 541 -3.93 14.20 2.97
N ASP A 542 -3.07 13.37 3.55
CA ASP A 542 -3.04 13.03 4.97
C ASP A 542 -1.69 13.46 5.57
N ASP A 543 -1.74 14.22 6.65
CA ASP A 543 -0.55 14.73 7.32
C ASP A 543 -0.81 15.04 8.80
N LEU A 544 0.26 15.34 9.54
CA LEU A 544 0.16 15.97 10.85
C LEU A 544 -0.45 17.37 10.72
N LEU A 545 -1.27 17.77 11.69
CA LEU A 545 -2.03 19.04 11.65
C LEU A 545 -1.18 20.27 11.22
N ASP A 546 0.01 20.43 11.79
CA ASP A 546 0.89 21.57 11.50
C ASP A 546 1.51 21.50 10.09
N ASN A 547 1.91 20.31 9.65
CA ASN A 547 2.46 20.08 8.32
C ASN A 547 1.38 20.23 7.24
N TYR A 548 0.19 19.68 7.49
CA TYR A 548 -1.00 19.88 6.66
C TYR A 548 -1.21 21.36 6.37
N ASN A 549 -1.29 22.17 7.43
CA ASN A 549 -1.55 23.60 7.31
C ASN A 549 -0.40 24.33 6.60
N ARG A 550 0.85 23.89 6.77
CA ARG A 550 2.03 24.44 6.09
C ARG A 550 1.99 24.20 4.58
N TYR A 551 1.65 22.99 4.14
CA TYR A 551 1.74 22.59 2.73
C TYR A 551 0.41 22.60 1.97
N LEU A 552 -0.67 23.02 2.62
CA LEU A 552 -2.00 23.04 2.02
C LEU A 552 -2.10 23.84 0.72
N ASN A 553 -1.36 24.95 0.60
CA ASN A 553 -1.33 25.70 -0.64
C ASN A 553 -0.74 24.87 -1.78
N ASP A 554 0.31 24.09 -1.52
CA ASP A 554 0.91 23.21 -2.54
C ASP A 554 -0.08 22.13 -2.96
N PHE A 555 -0.80 21.51 -2.01
CA PHE A 555 -1.87 20.57 -2.33
C PHE A 555 -2.96 21.19 -3.22
N LYS A 556 -3.41 22.42 -2.92
CA LYS A 556 -4.35 23.16 -3.77
C LYS A 556 -3.80 23.37 -5.18
N GLN A 557 -2.52 23.72 -5.33
CA GLN A 557 -1.91 23.88 -6.65
C GLN A 557 -1.80 22.55 -7.42
N ILE A 558 -1.53 21.43 -6.74
CA ILE A 558 -1.56 20.08 -7.33
C ILE A 558 -2.96 19.80 -7.89
N LEU A 559 -4.02 20.00 -7.11
CA LEU A 559 -5.40 19.82 -7.57
C LEU A 559 -5.75 20.71 -8.76
N LEU A 560 -5.33 21.99 -8.74
CA LEU A 560 -5.57 22.94 -9.82
C LEU A 560 -4.77 22.64 -11.10
N SER A 561 -3.74 21.80 -11.01
CA SER A 561 -2.97 21.35 -12.16
C SER A 561 -3.61 20.17 -12.89
N PHE A 562 -4.61 19.52 -12.29
CA PHE A 562 -5.30 18.37 -12.85
C PHE A 562 -6.03 18.78 -14.14
N LYS A 563 -5.80 18.04 -15.22
CA LYS A 563 -6.52 18.19 -16.48
C LYS A 563 -7.14 16.87 -16.84
N ASN A 564 -8.44 16.88 -17.10
CA ASN A 564 -9.17 15.74 -17.62
C ASN A 564 -9.02 15.71 -19.15
N HIS A 565 -8.50 14.62 -19.72
CA HIS A 565 -8.37 14.44 -21.17
C HIS A 565 -9.51 13.58 -21.75
N GLY A 566 -10.46 13.14 -20.92
CA GLY A 566 -11.71 12.51 -21.38
C GLY A 566 -12.73 13.49 -22.00
N GLN A 567 -12.41 14.80 -22.02
CA GLN A 567 -13.24 15.84 -22.64
C GLN A 567 -12.68 16.29 -24.00
N PRO A 568 -13.47 16.98 -24.86
CA PRO A 568 -12.98 17.51 -26.13
C PRO A 568 -11.70 18.35 -25.99
N GLU A 569 -10.76 18.20 -26.93
CA GLU A 569 -9.44 18.85 -26.90
C GLU A 569 -9.51 20.37 -26.68
N ASP A 570 -10.53 21.04 -27.21
CA ASP A 570 -10.72 22.49 -27.09
C ASP A 570 -11.09 22.95 -25.67
N ARG A 571 -11.45 22.02 -24.78
CA ARG A 571 -11.84 22.24 -23.38
C ARG A 571 -10.78 21.82 -22.34
N ILE A 572 -9.78 21.03 -22.73
CA ILE A 572 -8.75 20.53 -21.80
C ILE A 572 -8.02 21.69 -21.12
N GLY A 573 -8.00 21.69 -19.77
CA GLY A 573 -7.37 22.76 -18.98
C GLY A 573 -8.08 24.11 -19.06
N ARG A 574 -9.28 24.17 -19.64
CA ARG A 574 -10.19 25.34 -19.65
C ARG A 574 -11.48 25.07 -18.88
N GLY A 575 -11.54 23.95 -18.16
CA GLY A 575 -12.70 23.58 -17.35
C GLY A 575 -12.84 24.46 -16.11
N ARG A 576 -13.98 24.28 -15.42
CA ARG A 576 -14.22 24.93 -14.13
C ARG A 576 -13.39 24.25 -13.04
N TYR A 577 -12.78 25.06 -12.18
CA TYR A 577 -12.11 24.64 -10.95
C TYR A 577 -12.81 25.31 -9.77
N ASP A 578 -13.46 24.51 -8.96
CA ASP A 578 -14.20 24.91 -7.76
C ASP A 578 -14.06 23.80 -6.72
N ILE A 579 -12.99 23.89 -5.94
CA ILE A 579 -12.69 22.94 -4.86
C ILE A 579 -13.30 23.35 -3.52
N GLY A 580 -13.98 24.51 -3.46
CA GLY A 580 -14.38 25.14 -2.22
C GLY A 580 -13.19 25.49 -1.33
N SER A 581 -13.39 25.46 -0.01
CA SER A 581 -12.31 25.50 0.97
C SER A 581 -11.89 24.07 1.31
N LEU A 582 -10.60 23.80 1.57
CA LEU A 582 -10.11 22.51 2.09
C LEU A 582 -9.67 22.63 3.55
N ASP A 583 -10.11 23.71 4.19
CA ASP A 583 -9.59 24.27 5.43
C ASP A 583 -10.56 25.32 5.98
N TYR A 584 -10.44 25.64 7.26
CA TYR A 584 -11.05 26.81 7.87
C TYR A 584 -10.11 28.03 7.81
N VAL A 585 -9.52 28.34 6.64
CA VAL A 585 -8.75 29.58 6.49
C VAL A 585 -9.64 30.65 5.87
N PHE A 586 -9.91 31.70 6.64
CA PHE A 586 -10.63 32.85 6.12
C PHE A 586 -9.76 33.60 5.10
N SER A 587 -10.33 33.95 3.95
CA SER A 587 -9.57 34.57 2.85
C SER A 587 -8.88 35.89 3.22
N ASP A 588 -9.40 36.61 4.21
CA ASP A 588 -8.99 37.95 4.61
C ASP A 588 -8.07 38.01 5.84
N ILE A 589 -7.55 36.86 6.30
CA ILE A 589 -6.58 36.80 7.40
C ILE A 589 -5.15 36.55 6.93
N THR A 590 -4.93 36.29 5.64
CA THR A 590 -3.60 36.07 5.07
C THR A 590 -2.69 37.29 5.32
N TYR A 591 -1.51 37.07 5.90
CA TYR A 591 -0.56 38.09 6.35
C TYR A 591 -1.07 39.01 7.46
N HIS A 592 -2.21 38.69 8.07
CA HIS A 592 -2.72 39.44 9.20
C HIS A 592 -1.91 39.10 10.46
N ARG A 593 -1.59 40.09 11.29
CA ARG A 593 -0.84 39.91 12.56
C ARG A 593 -1.46 38.92 13.56
N TYR A 594 -2.71 38.51 13.37
CA TYR A 594 -3.43 37.54 14.21
C TYR A 594 -3.85 36.29 13.44
N GLU A 595 -3.32 36.10 12.22
CA GLU A 595 -3.63 34.98 11.33
C GLU A 595 -3.55 33.63 12.06
N GLN A 596 -2.41 33.36 12.72
CA GLN A 596 -2.19 32.12 13.45
C GLN A 596 -3.22 31.88 14.56
N ALA A 597 -3.53 32.90 15.36
CA ALA A 597 -4.51 32.78 16.45
C ALA A 597 -5.93 32.56 15.92
N ILE A 598 -6.28 33.23 14.81
CA ILE A 598 -7.60 33.08 14.17
C ILE A 598 -7.73 31.70 13.55
N ALA A 599 -6.74 31.25 12.78
CA ALA A 599 -6.72 29.93 12.15
C ALA A 599 -6.82 28.80 13.19
N ASN A 600 -6.04 28.87 14.27
CA ASN A 600 -6.04 27.86 15.33
C ASN A 600 -7.40 27.73 16.04
N LEU A 601 -8.06 28.85 16.31
CA LEU A 601 -9.39 28.84 16.91
C LEU A 601 -10.49 28.51 15.90
N ALA A 602 -10.28 28.78 14.60
CA ALA A 602 -11.22 28.43 13.54
C ALA A 602 -11.23 26.93 13.25
N ASP A 603 -10.04 26.31 13.17
CA ASP A 603 -9.86 24.85 13.09
C ASP A 603 -10.55 24.14 14.26
N ARG A 604 -10.62 24.79 15.43
CA ARG A 604 -11.31 24.27 16.61
C ARG A 604 -12.81 24.58 16.67
N GLY A 605 -13.37 25.25 15.66
CA GLY A 605 -14.79 25.64 15.61
C GLY A 605 -15.16 26.80 16.54
N VAL A 606 -14.18 27.45 17.17
CA VAL A 606 -14.36 28.58 18.10
C VAL A 606 -14.50 29.89 17.35
N ALA A 607 -13.54 30.20 16.47
CA ALA A 607 -13.51 31.42 15.67
C ALA A 607 -14.29 31.20 14.36
N ILE A 608 -15.41 31.88 14.19
CA ILE A 608 -16.33 31.64 13.06
C ILE A 608 -16.41 32.87 12.17
N GLY A 609 -16.21 32.67 10.87
CA GLY A 609 -16.30 33.70 9.86
C GLY A 609 -17.73 33.97 9.39
N TYR A 610 -17.83 34.73 8.31
CA TYR A 610 -19.08 35.02 7.62
C TYR A 610 -19.27 34.03 6.46
N GLY A 611 -20.51 33.92 5.97
CA GLY A 611 -20.87 33.01 4.87
C GLY A 611 -20.22 33.32 3.52
N ASP A 612 -19.40 34.36 3.44
CA ASP A 612 -18.59 34.76 2.27
C ASP A 612 -17.12 34.27 2.38
N GLY A 613 -16.78 33.49 3.41
CA GLY A 613 -15.41 32.98 3.62
C GLY A 613 -14.45 33.99 4.24
N THR A 614 -14.95 35.08 4.86
CA THR A 614 -14.14 36.10 5.56
C THR A 614 -14.29 36.03 7.09
N PHE A 615 -13.25 36.42 7.83
CA PHE A 615 -13.26 36.60 9.28
C PHE A 615 -13.55 38.05 9.69
N ARG A 616 -13.06 39.01 8.90
CA ARG A 616 -13.03 40.46 9.14
C ARG A 616 -12.30 40.80 10.44
N PRO A 617 -10.97 40.55 10.51
CA PRO A 617 -10.20 40.67 11.74
C PRO A 617 -10.18 42.09 12.32
N GLU A 618 -10.29 43.11 11.47
CA GLU A 618 -10.30 44.53 11.88
C GLU A 618 -11.71 45.05 12.23
N LYS A 619 -12.76 44.22 12.06
CA LYS A 619 -14.12 44.59 12.50
C LYS A 619 -14.16 44.59 14.03
N LEU A 620 -14.82 45.59 14.62
CA LEU A 620 -15.12 45.58 16.05
C LEU A 620 -15.95 44.36 16.45
N ILE A 621 -15.58 43.71 17.55
CA ILE A 621 -16.26 42.52 18.05
C ILE A 621 -17.47 42.91 18.91
N SER A 622 -18.60 42.24 18.69
CA SER A 622 -19.82 42.43 19.47
C SER A 622 -19.86 41.57 20.73
N ALA A 623 -20.68 41.98 21.72
CA ALA A 623 -20.93 41.21 22.93
C ALA A 623 -21.48 39.80 22.64
N ALA A 624 -22.27 39.65 21.58
CA ALA A 624 -22.80 38.35 21.15
C ALA A 624 -21.70 37.44 20.55
N GLU A 625 -20.80 38.01 19.74
CA GLU A 625 -19.65 37.29 19.20
C GLU A 625 -18.70 36.84 20.32
N VAL A 626 -18.40 37.70 21.31
CA VAL A 626 -17.60 37.33 22.50
C VAL A 626 -18.24 36.18 23.27
N LYS A 627 -19.54 36.27 23.60
CA LYS A 627 -20.28 35.19 24.27
C LYS A 627 -20.24 33.88 23.47
N SER A 628 -20.39 33.97 22.16
CA SER A 628 -20.32 32.78 21.29
C SER A 628 -18.93 32.15 21.29
N TYR A 629 -17.86 32.94 21.21
CA TYR A 629 -16.49 32.43 21.20
C TYR A 629 -16.14 31.75 22.51
N LEU A 630 -16.49 32.39 23.63
CA LEU A 630 -16.28 31.83 24.96
C LEU A 630 -17.04 30.50 25.12
N ASN A 631 -18.34 30.48 24.79
CA ASN A 631 -19.14 29.25 24.86
C ASN A 631 -18.55 28.09 24.03
N LYS A 632 -18.02 28.37 22.84
CA LYS A 632 -17.42 27.37 21.95
C LYS A 632 -16.04 26.92 22.44
N ALA A 633 -15.23 27.84 22.94
CA ALA A 633 -13.98 27.51 23.61
C ALA A 633 -14.22 26.58 24.82
N PHE A 634 -15.34 26.74 25.54
CA PHE A 634 -15.68 25.89 26.68
C PHE A 634 -16.18 24.50 26.28
N SER A 635 -16.99 24.39 25.21
CA SER A 635 -17.46 23.07 24.75
C SER A 635 -16.33 22.16 24.29
N GLU A 636 -15.22 22.74 23.83
CA GLU A 636 -14.01 22.01 23.40
C GLU A 636 -13.06 21.69 24.56
N SER A 637 -13.15 22.38 25.71
CA SER A 637 -12.23 22.18 26.85
C SER A 637 -12.74 21.11 27.82
N LYS A 638 -11.94 20.09 28.17
CA LYS A 638 -12.28 19.01 29.14
C LYS A 638 -12.45 19.47 30.61
N ARG A 639 -12.57 20.77 30.89
CA ARG A 639 -12.64 21.34 32.25
C ARG A 639 -14.06 21.31 32.83
N THR A 640 -14.20 20.84 34.07
CA THR A 640 -15.47 20.73 34.80
C THR A 640 -15.83 21.95 35.68
N GLN A 641 -14.94 22.93 35.84
CA GLN A 641 -15.18 24.16 36.61
C GLN A 641 -14.90 25.39 35.75
N ILE A 642 -15.96 25.99 35.18
CA ILE A 642 -15.94 27.20 34.35
C ILE A 642 -17.27 27.95 34.57
N ASN A 643 -17.22 29.27 34.72
CA ASN A 643 -18.39 30.12 34.83
C ASN A 643 -18.96 30.49 33.44
N ARG A 644 -20.04 29.79 33.04
CA ARG A 644 -20.74 30.02 31.76
C ARG A 644 -21.41 31.40 31.65
N ASP A 645 -21.60 32.08 32.76
CA ASP A 645 -22.14 33.44 32.81
C ASP A 645 -21.04 34.52 32.90
N GLY A 646 -19.76 34.15 32.79
CA GLY A 646 -18.63 35.09 32.92
C GLY A 646 -18.57 36.21 31.88
N ALA A 647 -19.34 36.12 30.80
CA ALA A 647 -19.54 37.21 29.83
C ALA A 647 -20.97 37.79 29.86
N GLY A 648 -21.81 37.36 30.81
CA GLY A 648 -23.22 37.70 30.91
C GLY A 648 -23.46 39.21 31.10
N PHE A 649 -22.51 39.90 31.72
CA PHE A 649 -22.55 41.34 31.94
C PHE A 649 -22.38 42.17 30.66
N LEU A 650 -21.84 41.59 29.57
CA LEU A 650 -21.63 42.32 28.32
C LEU A 650 -22.97 42.74 27.71
N GLN A 651 -23.11 44.05 27.49
CA GLN A 651 -24.24 44.71 26.85
C GLN A 651 -23.71 45.66 25.77
N GLY A 652 -24.39 45.76 24.62
CA GLY A 652 -24.01 46.68 23.53
C GLY A 652 -23.53 46.01 22.25
N THR A 653 -23.19 46.84 21.26
CA THR A 653 -22.82 46.42 19.89
C THR A 653 -21.33 46.12 19.71
N THR A 654 -20.50 46.61 20.63
CA THR A 654 -19.03 46.53 20.61
C THR A 654 -18.51 46.26 22.03
N VAL A 655 -17.29 45.74 22.16
CA VAL A 655 -16.68 45.36 23.45
C VAL A 655 -15.36 46.08 23.63
N THR A 656 -15.12 46.66 24.80
CA THR A 656 -13.84 47.32 25.13
C THR A 656 -12.78 46.33 25.58
N LEU A 657 -11.50 46.73 25.58
CA LEU A 657 -10.40 45.91 26.11
C LEU A 657 -10.66 45.49 27.56
N ALA A 658 -11.09 46.42 28.41
CA ALA A 658 -11.45 46.17 29.79
C ALA A 658 -12.53 45.09 29.92
N ASP A 659 -13.61 45.23 29.15
CA ASP A 659 -14.73 44.29 29.16
C ASP A 659 -14.33 42.91 28.62
N GLY A 660 -13.51 42.86 27.57
CA GLY A 660 -13.00 41.62 27.00
C GLY A 660 -12.10 40.86 27.96
N LEU A 661 -11.19 41.55 28.65
CA LEU A 661 -10.34 40.97 29.69
C LEU A 661 -11.14 40.50 30.91
N LYS A 662 -12.14 41.28 31.31
CA LYS A 662 -13.07 40.90 32.38
C LYS A 662 -13.86 39.65 32.03
N ALA A 663 -14.38 39.57 30.81
CA ALA A 663 -15.09 38.40 30.30
C ALA A 663 -14.20 37.16 30.30
N LEU A 664 -12.97 37.26 29.78
CA LEU A 664 -12.00 36.17 29.82
C LEU A 664 -11.68 35.74 31.26
N ALA A 665 -11.44 36.70 32.15
CA ALA A 665 -11.08 36.42 33.53
C ALA A 665 -12.21 35.75 34.32
N GLU A 666 -13.44 36.25 34.19
CA GLU A 666 -14.60 35.68 34.87
C GLU A 666 -14.98 34.33 34.29
N SER A 667 -14.90 34.17 32.97
CA SER A 667 -15.16 32.89 32.32
C SER A 667 -14.19 31.80 32.75
N PHE A 668 -12.89 32.09 32.77
CA PHE A 668 -11.84 31.10 33.11
C PHE A 668 -11.48 31.10 34.61
N GLU A 669 -12.25 31.81 35.43
CA GLU A 669 -12.09 31.93 36.89
C GLU A 669 -10.64 32.31 37.29
N LEU A 670 -10.08 33.28 36.57
CA LEU A 670 -8.71 33.74 36.81
C LEU A 670 -8.59 34.37 38.20
N ASN A 671 -7.60 33.92 38.97
CA ASN A 671 -7.28 34.54 40.25
C ASN A 671 -6.69 35.95 40.02
N LEU A 672 -7.43 36.98 40.47
CA LEU A 672 -7.07 38.38 40.39
C LEU A 672 -6.43 38.86 41.69
N TRP A 673 -5.32 39.57 41.60
CA TRP A 673 -4.74 40.26 42.76
C TRP A 673 -5.57 41.50 43.08
N GLN A 674 -6.17 41.55 44.27
CA GLN A 674 -6.84 42.75 44.80
C GLN A 674 -5.90 43.48 45.77
N ASP A 675 -5.46 44.67 45.38
CA ASP A 675 -4.68 45.55 46.25
C ASP A 675 -5.63 46.46 47.03
N LYS A 676 -5.62 46.38 48.36
CA LYS A 676 -6.60 47.00 49.29
C LYS A 676 -6.64 48.55 49.27
N TYR A 677 -5.90 49.18 48.36
CA TYR A 677 -5.69 50.62 48.28
C TYR A 677 -6.12 51.26 46.95
N ASN A 678 -6.64 50.50 45.99
CA ASN A 678 -6.92 51.02 44.64
C ASN A 678 -8.31 50.67 44.08
N ASP A 679 -9.34 50.79 44.91
CA ASP A 679 -10.77 50.56 44.58
C ASP A 679 -11.37 51.62 43.64
N ALA A 680 -10.56 52.48 42.99
CA ALA A 680 -11.08 53.57 42.17
C ALA A 680 -11.36 53.16 40.71
N VAL A 681 -10.88 52.00 40.24
CA VAL A 681 -10.91 51.63 38.82
C VAL A 681 -11.18 50.13 38.60
N ASP A 682 -12.45 49.79 38.35
CA ASP A 682 -12.97 48.39 38.25
C ASP A 682 -12.25 47.51 37.20
N TRP A 683 -11.68 48.11 36.14
CA TRP A 683 -11.01 47.33 35.08
C TRP A 683 -9.55 46.99 35.37
N LYS A 684 -8.89 47.66 36.32
CA LYS A 684 -7.42 47.58 36.51
C LYS A 684 -6.91 46.17 36.83
N PRO A 685 -7.53 45.40 37.75
CA PRO A 685 -7.06 44.05 38.08
C PRO A 685 -7.05 43.10 36.87
N TYR A 686 -8.00 43.26 35.95
CA TYR A 686 -8.11 42.46 34.74
C TYR A 686 -7.00 42.78 33.73
N LEU A 687 -6.66 44.06 33.56
CA LEU A 687 -5.54 44.49 32.73
C LEU A 687 -4.19 43.99 33.27
N ASP A 688 -3.96 44.16 34.57
CA ASP A 688 -2.73 43.68 35.21
C ASP A 688 -2.58 42.16 35.04
N LYS A 689 -3.68 41.40 35.19
CA LYS A 689 -3.68 39.96 34.98
C LYS A 689 -3.39 39.57 33.54
N GLY A 690 -4.03 40.23 32.57
CA GLY A 690 -3.81 39.97 31.15
C GLY A 690 -2.35 40.22 30.74
N LEU A 691 -1.73 41.27 31.26
CA LEU A 691 -0.31 41.57 31.02
C LEU A 691 0.60 40.50 31.63
N ALA A 692 0.33 40.08 32.87
CA ALA A 692 1.11 39.03 33.54
C ALA A 692 1.03 37.68 32.82
N MET A 693 -0.10 37.37 32.19
CA MET A 693 -0.30 36.16 31.38
C MET A 693 0.09 36.34 29.90
N ASN A 694 0.64 37.50 29.52
CA ASN A 694 1.05 37.82 28.16
C ASN A 694 -0.09 37.67 27.11
N LEU A 695 -1.33 38.00 27.50
CA LEU A 695 -2.51 37.84 26.64
C LEU A 695 -2.67 38.96 25.60
N LEU A 696 -2.09 40.12 25.86
CA LEU A 696 -2.34 41.32 25.04
C LEU A 696 -1.36 41.41 23.86
N PRO A 697 -1.84 41.80 22.68
CA PRO A 697 -0.96 42.13 21.55
C PRO A 697 -0.20 43.44 21.81
N ALA A 698 0.95 43.60 21.15
CA ALA A 698 1.80 44.77 21.33
C ALA A 698 1.04 46.09 21.03
N GLY A 699 1.07 47.03 21.98
CA GLY A 699 0.43 48.34 21.85
C GLY A 699 -1.04 48.41 22.25
N LEU A 700 -1.70 47.30 22.61
CA LEU A 700 -3.06 47.28 23.13
C LEU A 700 -3.05 47.44 24.66
N LEU A 701 -3.01 48.68 25.16
CA LEU A 701 -2.95 48.98 26.61
C LEU A 701 -4.08 49.90 27.10
N GLU A 702 -4.86 50.46 26.20
CA GLU A 702 -5.92 51.42 26.53
C GLU A 702 -7.23 50.69 26.90
N PRO A 703 -7.67 50.72 28.17
CA PRO A 703 -8.77 49.87 28.64
C PRO A 703 -10.12 50.15 27.98
N GLN A 704 -10.36 51.40 27.57
CA GLN A 704 -11.61 51.84 26.96
C GLN A 704 -11.62 51.71 25.44
N ARG A 705 -10.51 51.26 24.83
CA ARG A 705 -10.42 51.04 23.39
C ARG A 705 -11.31 49.85 23.02
N GLU A 706 -12.12 50.02 21.98
CA GLU A 706 -12.93 48.93 21.43
C GLU A 706 -12.04 47.88 20.76
N LEU A 707 -12.32 46.61 21.04
CA LEU A 707 -11.59 45.47 20.50
C LEU A 707 -12.06 45.13 19.10
N THR A 708 -11.10 44.81 18.23
CA THR A 708 -11.42 44.10 17.00
C THR A 708 -11.62 42.60 17.26
N ARG A 709 -12.27 41.92 16.31
CA ARG A 709 -12.43 40.47 16.31
C ARG A 709 -11.08 39.78 16.42
N GLY A 710 -10.10 40.22 15.63
CA GLY A 710 -8.75 39.65 15.64
C GLY A 710 -8.05 39.84 17.00
N GLU A 711 -8.20 41.00 17.64
CA GLU A 711 -7.60 41.26 18.96
C GLU A 711 -8.20 40.37 20.05
N PHE A 712 -9.53 40.24 20.10
CA PHE A 712 -10.17 39.37 21.08
C PHE A 712 -9.83 37.88 20.84
N THR A 713 -9.83 37.43 19.58
CA THR A 713 -9.44 36.06 19.21
C THR A 713 -8.01 35.76 19.60
N TYR A 714 -7.09 36.70 19.40
CA TYR A 714 -5.71 36.57 19.86
C TYR A 714 -5.63 36.43 21.38
N MET A 715 -6.32 37.29 22.14
CA MET A 715 -6.34 37.22 23.60
C MET A 715 -6.90 35.89 24.13
N LEU A 716 -7.97 35.39 23.52
CA LEU A 716 -8.56 34.08 23.87
C LEU A 716 -7.62 32.93 23.52
N TYR A 717 -6.97 32.97 22.35
CA TYR A 717 -5.98 31.98 21.94
C TYR A 717 -4.82 31.91 22.94
N ARG A 718 -4.20 33.04 23.28
CA ARG A 718 -3.09 33.09 24.27
C ARG A 718 -3.53 32.60 25.65
N LEU A 719 -4.79 32.83 26.02
CA LEU A 719 -5.32 32.35 27.29
C LEU A 719 -5.44 30.83 27.30
N LEU A 720 -6.01 30.24 26.24
CA LEU A 720 -6.15 28.80 26.11
C LEU A 720 -4.78 28.11 26.05
N GLU A 721 -3.82 28.69 25.33
CA GLU A 721 -2.42 28.24 25.28
C GLU A 721 -1.80 28.24 26.68
N SER A 722 -2.02 29.28 27.48
CA SER A 722 -1.49 29.36 28.85
C SER A 722 -2.07 28.32 29.82
N PHE A 723 -3.17 27.67 29.44
CA PHE A 723 -3.80 26.58 30.19
C PHE A 723 -3.55 25.19 29.59
N GLU A 724 -2.71 25.09 28.55
CA GLU A 724 -2.49 23.84 27.79
C GLU A 724 -3.80 23.23 27.27
N LEU A 725 -4.77 24.10 26.93
CA LEU A 725 -6.08 23.68 26.39
C LEU A 725 -6.10 23.68 24.87
N ILE A 726 -5.08 24.23 24.22
CA ILE A 726 -4.89 24.23 22.77
C ILE A 726 -3.44 24.09 22.39
#